data_AF-A0A4P7VPS7-F1
#
_entry.id   AF-A0A4P7VPS7-F1
#
_cell.length_a   1.000
_cell.length_b   1.000
_cell.length_c   1.000
_cell.angle_alpha   90.00
_cell.angle_beta   90.00
_cell.angle_gamma   90.00
#
_symmetry.space_group_name_H-M   'P 1'
#
loop_
_entity.id
_entity.type
_entity.pdbx_description
1 polymer ?
#
loop_
_entity_poly.entity_id
_entity_poly.type
_entity_poly.pdbx_seq_one_letter_code
_entity_poly.pdbx_strand_id
1 'polypeptide(L)'
;MKLLIEEYQYDVSDVADVLDGLFTLQDVEQRVSVSYVGYYYNPHERVKDVVFILPKVLIDEQGKVFGEYEPQNLIHLDEAKIDERHRKFLYEFAVWIHRAIVVYNESHEKNEIVLHRQIEDEGKGTHKKKSNTLLDVILSLIRFNKENQQFFTFILKNLHSGFNKINWGKTIARTTAIVQDSTPTYLNPVNKKRQVNFDEELIVIFFSILQYISDTYGFRSNINFGFKLITGAMFKRYLDGFGRTRLRQIKYKYFSDTAIKLWDLCYAFFDKTYKIRVNTSQSEYLLVKSFHIVFEAMIDELIGDTNIPRGLKEQDDGKLVDHFYTYDGLLIDDKADDDIYYIGDSKYYKIGNSLGKESIYKQRTYARNVIQWNLDIWLNGNPNMADPFERIQLFDEVTEGYNVIPNFFISASIDKKTLSYEDYTEPHPNQPPVSRQFKNRLYDRDTLLLSHYDVNFLFVLALYARNNAGAKATWRHSVRDKFRRAVQDMLKEKFEFYALAAHPDVNASAYFKAHFQETLGKTFRPYENQNLFSLALDKSYPEDNKRLRALLGENFYVVPVELGKDPTVQLEKERKDKGIVNSPDGMGKFLTCLVRKEETGEDGRKNVAKLYQLFYNHEAEGATYVMLNMPGGDISEAKYLLPLIDNTIDGYYDIERISFGTRTKVMKDGQSIPNYPTLRIKIGAYHPLERRCTEGIVPRMANQIWTLQYLKEHIFNKNSTYTTDEDVHFAREPETSYGLKEQEEWDCIEGL
;
A
#
# COMPACT_ATOMS: atom_id res chain seq x y z
N MET A 1 32.00 -3.42 -27.04
CA MET A 1 31.00 -2.56 -26.36
C MET A 1 31.69 -1.38 -25.66
N LYS A 2 31.08 -0.19 -25.73
CA LYS A 2 31.51 1.01 -24.98
C LYS A 2 30.55 1.35 -23.84
N LEU A 3 31.07 1.87 -22.74
CA LEU A 3 30.29 2.13 -21.52
C LEU A 3 30.62 3.50 -20.93
N LEU A 4 29.59 4.29 -20.67
CA LEU A 4 29.67 5.57 -19.97
C LEU A 4 28.75 5.52 -18.75
N ILE A 5 28.93 6.47 -17.82
CA ILE A 5 28.07 6.58 -16.65
C ILE A 5 27.48 8.00 -16.57
N GLU A 6 26.19 8.05 -16.28
CA GLU A 6 25.41 9.26 -16.07
C GLU A 6 26.09 10.19 -15.03
N GLU A 7 26.17 11.49 -15.35
CA GLU A 7 26.70 12.56 -14.49
C GLU A 7 28.15 12.35 -13.97
N TYR A 8 28.91 11.39 -14.53
CA TYR A 8 30.34 11.32 -14.30
C TYR A 8 31.08 12.34 -15.17
N GLN A 9 32.12 12.95 -14.62
CA GLN A 9 32.94 13.96 -15.28
C GLN A 9 34.09 13.29 -16.02
N TYR A 10 33.96 13.14 -17.34
CA TYR A 10 35.00 12.60 -18.21
C TYR A 10 35.87 13.72 -18.79
N ASP A 11 37.15 13.44 -19.03
CA ASP A 11 38.00 14.33 -19.81
C ASP A 11 37.65 14.18 -21.29
N VAL A 12 37.58 15.30 -22.04
CA VAL A 12 37.12 15.30 -23.44
C VAL A 12 37.92 14.34 -24.33
N SER A 13 39.23 14.21 -24.07
CA SER A 13 40.12 13.31 -24.81
C SER A 13 39.66 11.86 -24.82
N ASP A 14 39.01 11.41 -23.75
CA ASP A 14 38.69 10.00 -23.54
C ASP A 14 37.35 9.61 -24.17
N VAL A 15 36.46 10.60 -24.35
CA VAL A 15 35.08 10.38 -24.80
C VAL A 15 34.75 11.04 -26.14
N ALA A 16 35.67 11.84 -26.71
CA ALA A 16 35.45 12.53 -27.99
C ALA A 16 35.01 11.58 -29.11
N ASP A 17 35.71 10.46 -29.29
CA ASP A 17 35.36 9.48 -30.32
C ASP A 17 34.02 8.78 -30.04
N VAL A 18 33.67 8.58 -28.76
CA VAL A 18 32.48 7.83 -28.32
C VAL A 18 31.20 8.67 -28.40
N LEU A 19 31.30 9.98 -28.13
CA LEU A 19 30.17 10.92 -28.15
C LEU A 19 29.94 11.58 -29.51
N ASP A 20 30.84 11.36 -30.48
CA ASP A 20 30.76 11.94 -31.81
C ASP A 20 29.44 11.59 -32.53
N GLY A 21 28.80 12.59 -33.13
CA GLY A 21 27.53 12.45 -33.87
C GLY A 21 26.23 12.46 -33.05
N LEU A 22 26.26 12.51 -31.72
CA LEU A 22 25.05 12.54 -30.87
C LEU A 22 24.88 13.82 -30.05
N PHE A 23 25.98 14.39 -29.59
CA PHE A 23 25.98 15.61 -28.79
C PHE A 23 26.98 16.61 -29.38
N THR A 24 26.55 17.86 -29.57
CA THR A 24 27.50 18.96 -29.70
C THR A 24 28.15 19.13 -28.33
N LEU A 25 29.40 18.69 -28.19
CA LEU A 25 30.19 18.89 -26.97
C LEU A 25 30.28 20.40 -26.73
N GLN A 26 29.47 20.92 -25.81
CA GLN A 26 29.69 22.22 -25.20
C GLN A 26 30.31 21.95 -23.84
N ASP A 27 31.58 22.33 -23.62
CA ASP A 27 31.87 23.25 -22.52
C ASP A 27 33.30 23.81 -22.47
N VAL A 28 33.43 24.85 -21.64
CA VAL A 28 34.50 25.86 -21.46
C VAL A 28 35.77 25.33 -20.73
N GLU A 29 35.76 24.12 -20.15
CA GLU A 29 36.82 23.61 -19.24
C GLU A 29 37.44 22.23 -19.60
N GLN A 30 37.29 21.72 -20.83
CA GLN A 30 37.81 20.39 -21.27
C GLN A 30 37.26 19.15 -20.53
N ARG A 31 36.18 19.29 -19.75
CA ARG A 31 35.44 18.16 -19.14
C ARG A 31 34.00 18.10 -19.62
N VAL A 32 33.47 16.88 -19.71
CA VAL A 32 32.12 16.60 -20.20
C VAL A 32 31.43 15.61 -19.28
N SER A 33 30.17 15.88 -18.97
CA SER A 33 29.28 14.94 -18.29
C SER A 33 28.07 14.62 -19.17
N VAL A 34 27.64 13.36 -19.11
CA VAL A 34 26.51 12.88 -19.91
C VAL A 34 25.31 12.73 -19.00
N SER A 35 24.23 13.46 -19.25
CA SER A 35 23.00 13.41 -18.44
C SER A 35 22.01 12.34 -18.90
N TYR A 36 22.37 11.55 -19.91
CA TYR A 36 21.48 10.57 -20.52
C TYR A 36 21.73 9.16 -19.97
N VAL A 37 20.71 8.31 -19.96
CA VAL A 37 20.84 6.87 -19.67
C VAL A 37 20.19 6.07 -20.78
N GLY A 38 20.84 4.99 -21.22
CA GLY A 38 20.27 4.08 -22.21
C GLY A 38 21.27 3.61 -23.25
N TYR A 39 20.79 3.46 -24.48
CA TYR A 39 21.48 2.82 -25.59
C TYR A 39 21.58 3.74 -26.79
N TYR A 40 22.74 3.73 -27.45
CA TYR A 40 22.84 4.18 -28.83
C TYR A 40 23.91 3.43 -29.63
N TYR A 41 23.75 3.41 -30.94
CA TYR A 41 24.76 2.93 -31.86
C TYR A 41 25.56 4.11 -32.42
N ASN A 42 26.89 4.09 -32.25
CA ASN A 42 27.75 5.12 -32.81
C ASN A 42 28.26 4.69 -34.22
N PRO A 43 27.86 5.38 -35.31
CA PRO A 43 28.31 5.05 -36.66
C PRO A 43 29.72 5.55 -36.99
N HIS A 44 30.36 6.35 -36.13
CA HIS A 44 31.67 6.94 -36.35
C HIS A 44 32.73 5.88 -36.62
N GLU A 45 33.65 6.18 -37.53
CA GLU A 45 34.49 5.15 -38.15
C GLU A 45 35.45 4.47 -37.19
N ARG A 46 35.85 5.18 -36.12
CA ARG A 46 36.70 4.70 -35.04
C ARG A 46 35.96 3.85 -34.01
N VAL A 47 34.64 3.97 -33.91
CA VAL A 47 33.83 3.27 -32.91
C VAL A 47 33.05 2.11 -33.54
N LYS A 48 32.14 2.39 -34.49
CA LYS A 48 31.25 1.40 -35.14
C LYS A 48 30.66 0.36 -34.18
N ASP A 49 30.35 0.78 -32.96
CA ASP A 49 29.97 -0.09 -31.85
C ASP A 49 28.83 0.52 -31.03
N VAL A 50 28.24 -0.31 -30.20
CA VAL A 50 27.20 0.06 -29.24
C VAL A 50 27.82 0.81 -28.07
N VAL A 51 27.20 1.92 -27.70
CA VAL A 51 27.50 2.67 -26.49
C VAL A 51 26.32 2.58 -25.53
N PHE A 52 26.59 2.13 -24.31
CA PHE A 52 25.64 2.20 -23.20
C PHE A 52 26.03 3.31 -22.26
N ILE A 53 25.03 4.09 -21.83
CA ILE A 53 25.20 5.03 -20.73
C ILE A 53 24.40 4.48 -19.56
N LEU A 54 25.12 4.11 -18.50
CA LEU A 54 24.55 3.45 -17.33
C LEU A 54 24.15 4.46 -16.25
N PRO A 55 23.15 4.11 -15.43
CA PRO A 55 22.69 4.94 -14.31
C PRO A 55 23.80 5.23 -13.28
N LYS A 56 23.80 6.44 -12.71
CA LYS A 56 24.77 6.91 -11.70
C LYS A 56 24.73 6.16 -10.37
N VAL A 57 23.69 5.37 -10.09
CA VAL A 57 23.61 4.47 -8.92
C VAL A 57 24.72 3.41 -8.89
N LEU A 58 25.48 3.21 -9.97
CA LEU A 58 26.68 2.34 -9.92
C LEU A 58 27.89 3.01 -9.27
N ILE A 59 27.89 4.34 -9.18
CA ILE A 59 28.99 5.14 -8.66
C ILE A 59 28.76 5.41 -7.18
N ASP A 60 29.83 5.34 -6.41
CA ASP A 60 29.83 5.73 -5.00
C ASP A 60 30.30 7.17 -4.76
N GLU A 61 30.32 7.58 -3.49
CA GLU A 61 30.80 8.92 -3.08
C GLU A 61 32.22 9.24 -3.59
N GLN A 62 33.04 8.23 -3.83
CA GLN A 62 34.43 8.38 -4.30
C GLN A 62 34.53 8.47 -5.82
N GLY A 63 33.41 8.34 -6.55
CA GLY A 63 33.40 8.38 -8.00
C GLY A 63 33.70 7.04 -8.68
N LYS A 64 33.78 5.93 -7.92
CA LYS A 64 34.19 4.61 -8.44
C LYS A 64 33.02 3.67 -8.65
N VAL A 65 33.15 2.79 -9.64
CA VAL A 65 32.23 1.67 -9.88
C VAL A 65 32.63 0.49 -9.00
N PHE A 66 31.65 -0.06 -8.26
CA PHE A 66 31.87 -1.12 -7.26
C PHE A 66 32.87 -0.75 -6.15
N GLY A 67 33.27 0.53 -6.04
CA GLY A 67 34.33 0.99 -5.14
C GLY A 67 35.76 0.63 -5.59
N GLU A 68 35.93 0.01 -6.76
CA GLU A 68 37.22 -0.51 -7.22
C GLU A 68 37.71 0.15 -8.51
N TYR A 69 36.81 0.39 -9.47
CA TYR A 69 37.20 0.78 -10.83
C TYR A 69 36.82 2.23 -11.13
N GLU A 70 37.77 2.97 -11.70
CA GLU A 70 37.49 4.29 -12.26
C GLU A 70 36.63 4.17 -13.53
N PRO A 71 35.54 4.95 -13.68
CA PRO A 71 34.68 4.92 -14.88
C PRO A 71 35.45 5.14 -16.19
N GLN A 72 36.53 5.91 -16.18
CA GLN A 72 37.42 6.13 -17.34
C GLN A 72 38.03 4.82 -17.86
N ASN A 73 38.39 3.90 -16.97
CA ASN A 73 38.97 2.60 -17.33
C ASN A 73 37.95 1.60 -17.86
N LEU A 74 36.64 1.92 -17.77
CA LEU A 74 35.55 1.05 -18.18
C LEU A 74 34.95 1.44 -19.54
N ILE A 75 35.41 2.55 -20.15
CA ILE A 75 34.92 3.02 -21.46
C ILE A 75 35.05 1.94 -22.52
N HIS A 76 36.11 1.13 -22.47
CA HIS A 76 36.34 0.01 -23.38
C HIS A 76 36.23 -1.30 -22.60
N LEU A 77 35.00 -1.75 -22.32
CA LEU A 77 34.74 -2.84 -21.38
C LEU A 77 35.40 -4.18 -21.77
N ASP A 78 35.57 -4.42 -23.07
CA ASP A 78 36.21 -5.64 -23.59
C ASP A 78 37.72 -5.68 -23.33
N GLU A 79 38.36 -4.52 -23.28
CA GLU A 79 39.81 -4.37 -23.06
C GLU A 79 40.14 -4.04 -21.60
N ALA A 80 39.12 -3.65 -20.82
CA ALA A 80 39.26 -3.26 -19.42
C ALA A 80 39.76 -4.42 -18.54
N LYS A 81 40.72 -4.12 -17.66
CA LYS A 81 41.25 -5.04 -16.65
C LYS A 81 40.28 -5.16 -15.47
N ILE A 82 39.17 -5.85 -15.70
CA ILE A 82 38.14 -6.12 -14.70
C ILE A 82 37.92 -7.61 -14.51
N ASP A 83 37.41 -7.98 -13.34
CA ASP A 83 36.98 -9.35 -13.07
C ASP A 83 35.83 -9.76 -14.01
N GLU A 84 35.81 -11.03 -14.39
CA GLU A 84 34.84 -11.56 -15.34
C GLU A 84 33.41 -11.53 -14.76
N ARG A 85 33.25 -11.65 -13.43
CA ARG A 85 31.95 -11.50 -12.77
C ARG A 85 31.41 -10.07 -12.93
N HIS A 86 32.25 -9.07 -12.68
CA HIS A 86 31.89 -7.65 -12.84
C HIS A 86 31.61 -7.30 -14.30
N ARG A 87 32.40 -7.83 -15.23
CA ARG A 87 32.15 -7.68 -16.67
C ARG A 87 30.78 -8.21 -17.06
N LYS A 88 30.49 -9.47 -16.70
CA LYS A 88 29.20 -10.11 -17.00
C LYS A 88 28.03 -9.34 -16.39
N PHE A 89 28.18 -8.87 -15.16
CA PHE A 89 27.17 -8.06 -14.50
C PHE A 89 26.87 -6.76 -15.26
N LEU A 90 27.88 -6.00 -15.68
CA LEU A 90 27.68 -4.75 -16.42
C LEU A 90 26.95 -4.97 -17.75
N TYR A 91 27.26 -6.07 -18.44
CA TYR A 91 26.52 -6.51 -19.63
C TYR A 91 25.04 -6.79 -19.32
N GLU A 92 24.77 -7.61 -18.31
CA GLU A 92 23.39 -7.95 -17.93
C GLU A 92 22.62 -6.71 -17.45
N PHE A 93 23.27 -5.83 -16.71
CA PHE A 93 22.70 -4.59 -16.21
C PHE A 93 22.33 -3.62 -17.34
N ALA A 94 23.21 -3.44 -18.34
CA ALA A 94 22.91 -2.62 -19.52
C ALA A 94 21.66 -3.09 -20.26
N VAL A 95 21.46 -4.41 -20.36
CA VAL A 95 20.26 -5.01 -20.94
C VAL A 95 19.01 -4.73 -20.10
N TRP A 96 19.12 -4.82 -18.77
CA TRP A 96 18.01 -4.49 -17.88
C TRP A 96 17.58 -3.03 -17.98
N ILE A 97 18.55 -2.10 -18.05
CA ILE A 97 18.29 -0.67 -18.25
C ILE A 97 17.58 -0.42 -19.56
N HIS A 98 18.07 -0.99 -20.67
CA HIS A 98 17.41 -0.88 -21.97
C HIS A 98 15.96 -1.37 -21.93
N ARG A 99 15.72 -2.55 -21.32
CA ARG A 99 14.36 -3.09 -21.17
C ARG A 99 13.45 -2.22 -20.31
N ALA A 100 13.96 -1.65 -19.22
CA ALA A 100 13.18 -0.75 -18.38
C ALA A 100 12.76 0.50 -19.15
N ILE A 101 13.66 1.08 -19.95
CA ILE A 101 13.34 2.23 -20.81
C ILE A 101 12.30 1.85 -21.87
N VAL A 102 12.39 0.65 -22.46
CA VAL A 102 11.38 0.16 -23.40
C VAL A 102 10.00 0.06 -22.73
N VAL A 103 9.92 -0.56 -21.54
CA VAL A 103 8.66 -0.68 -20.78
C VAL A 103 8.10 0.71 -20.45
N TYR A 104 8.94 1.63 -19.97
CA TYR A 104 8.53 3.01 -19.68
C TYR A 104 8.00 3.74 -20.91
N ASN A 105 8.69 3.61 -22.05
CA ASN A 105 8.28 4.25 -23.30
C ASN A 105 6.97 3.68 -23.85
N GLU A 106 6.73 2.38 -23.67
CA GLU A 106 5.47 1.73 -24.07
C GLU A 106 4.30 2.10 -23.15
N SER A 107 4.54 2.35 -21.85
CA SER A 107 3.49 2.75 -20.91
C SER A 107 3.16 4.24 -20.95
N HIS A 108 4.05 5.08 -21.50
CA HIS A 108 3.90 6.54 -21.54
C HIS A 108 4.00 7.09 -22.98
N GLU A 109 2.90 7.04 -23.74
CA GLU A 109 2.86 7.37 -25.18
C GLU A 109 3.29 8.81 -25.55
N LYS A 110 3.22 9.76 -24.61
CA LYS A 110 3.57 11.18 -24.81
C LYS A 110 4.66 11.66 -23.86
N ASN A 111 5.69 10.85 -23.67
CA ASN A 111 6.84 11.27 -22.88
C ASN A 111 7.82 12.12 -23.73
N GLU A 112 8.32 13.23 -23.18
CA GLU A 112 9.35 14.08 -23.83
C GLU A 112 10.78 13.75 -23.37
N ILE A 113 10.88 12.84 -22.41
CA ILE A 113 12.13 12.49 -21.70
C ILE A 113 12.88 11.40 -22.46
N VAL A 114 12.16 10.45 -23.10
CA VAL A 114 12.77 9.40 -23.92
C VAL A 114 13.04 9.95 -25.31
N LEU A 115 14.32 10.12 -25.62
CA LEU A 115 14.80 10.32 -26.97
C LEU A 115 14.88 8.96 -27.66
N HIS A 116 14.01 8.74 -28.64
CA HIS A 116 14.07 7.57 -29.49
C HIS A 116 14.24 7.98 -30.95
N ARG A 117 15.17 7.32 -31.64
CA ARG A 117 15.27 7.37 -33.09
C ARG A 117 15.51 5.95 -33.58
N GLN A 118 14.55 5.46 -34.34
CA GLN A 118 14.57 4.11 -34.91
C GLN A 118 14.65 4.23 -36.42
N ILE A 119 15.43 3.34 -37.03
CA ILE A 119 15.50 3.26 -38.49
C ILE A 119 14.26 2.48 -38.95
N GLU A 120 13.39 3.13 -39.73
CA GLU A 120 12.12 2.55 -40.21
C GLU A 120 12.33 1.26 -41.03
N ASP A 121 11.39 0.33 -40.88
CA ASP A 121 11.38 -0.93 -41.63
C ASP A 121 10.55 -0.79 -42.91
N GLU A 122 11.18 -1.01 -44.08
CA GLU A 122 10.53 -0.97 -45.41
C GLU A 122 9.62 -2.20 -45.69
N GLY A 123 9.08 -2.84 -44.65
CA GLY A 123 8.24 -4.02 -44.78
C GLY A 123 6.81 -3.67 -45.18
N LYS A 124 6.44 -3.88 -46.45
CA LYS A 124 5.03 -3.90 -46.89
C LYS A 124 4.36 -5.20 -46.40
N GLY A 125 3.54 -5.12 -45.35
CA GLY A 125 2.66 -6.20 -44.92
C GLY A 125 1.96 -5.96 -43.58
N THR A 126 0.97 -6.80 -43.26
CA THR A 126 0.16 -6.84 -42.01
C THR A 126 1.00 -7.03 -40.74
N HIS A 127 2.30 -7.28 -40.89
CA HIS A 127 3.33 -7.24 -39.85
C HIS A 127 4.11 -5.92 -39.89
N LYS A 128 3.43 -4.78 -39.79
CA LYS A 128 4.00 -3.60 -39.11
C LYS A 128 4.21 -3.98 -37.63
N LYS A 129 5.10 -4.95 -37.37
CA LYS A 129 5.55 -5.28 -36.03
C LYS A 129 6.42 -4.12 -35.58
N LYS A 130 6.16 -3.64 -34.36
CA LYS A 130 6.86 -2.59 -33.63
C LYS A 130 8.31 -2.42 -34.12
N SER A 131 8.67 -1.19 -34.45
CA SER A 131 10.02 -0.80 -34.85
C SER A 131 11.00 -1.16 -33.72
N ASN A 132 11.75 -2.24 -33.91
CA ASN A 132 12.70 -2.76 -32.93
C ASN A 132 14.09 -2.16 -33.18
N THR A 133 14.81 -1.84 -32.09
CA THR A 133 16.23 -1.45 -32.17
C THR A 133 17.11 -2.64 -32.56
N LEU A 134 18.34 -2.39 -33.03
CA LEU A 134 19.34 -3.44 -33.25
C LEU A 134 19.56 -4.25 -31.97
N LEU A 135 19.58 -3.58 -30.82
CA LEU A 135 19.69 -4.26 -29.53
C LEU A 135 18.49 -5.16 -29.24
N ASP A 136 17.26 -4.74 -29.53
CA ASP A 136 16.06 -5.60 -29.40
C ASP A 136 16.17 -6.86 -30.25
N VAL A 137 16.69 -6.74 -31.47
CA VAL A 137 16.91 -7.88 -32.36
C VAL A 137 17.99 -8.81 -31.81
N ILE A 138 19.11 -8.26 -31.32
CA ILE A 138 20.18 -9.02 -30.67
C ILE A 138 19.65 -9.78 -29.44
N LEU A 139 18.91 -9.09 -28.56
CA LEU A 139 18.33 -9.69 -27.37
C LEU A 139 17.31 -10.78 -27.72
N SER A 140 16.53 -10.58 -28.79
CA SER A 140 15.58 -11.56 -29.29
C SER A 140 16.27 -12.81 -29.83
N LEU A 141 17.40 -12.67 -30.55
CA LEU A 141 18.23 -13.79 -31.01
C LEU A 141 18.80 -14.60 -29.85
N ILE A 142 19.34 -13.93 -28.83
CA ILE A 142 19.91 -14.57 -27.63
C ILE A 142 18.82 -15.31 -26.85
N ARG A 143 17.66 -14.67 -26.65
CA ARG A 143 16.49 -15.28 -26.01
C ARG A 143 16.02 -16.51 -26.77
N PHE A 144 15.90 -16.40 -28.10
CA PHE A 144 15.53 -17.52 -28.95
C PHE A 144 16.51 -18.68 -28.78
N ASN A 145 17.81 -18.42 -28.74
CA ASN A 145 18.82 -19.46 -28.48
C ASN A 145 18.56 -20.19 -27.15
N LYS A 146 18.33 -19.45 -26.06
CA LYS A 146 18.11 -20.02 -24.73
C LYS A 146 16.83 -20.87 -24.66
N GLU A 147 15.73 -20.38 -25.22
CA GLU A 147 14.42 -21.03 -25.14
C GLU A 147 14.29 -22.25 -26.07
N ASN A 148 15.02 -22.30 -27.18
CA ASN A 148 14.82 -23.28 -28.26
C ASN A 148 15.96 -24.31 -28.36
N GLN A 149 16.69 -24.60 -27.28
CA GLN A 149 17.77 -25.61 -27.27
C GLN A 149 17.28 -27.00 -27.73
N GLN A 150 16.07 -27.41 -27.31
CA GLN A 150 15.47 -28.68 -27.73
C GLN A 150 15.22 -28.76 -29.24
N PHE A 151 14.81 -27.64 -29.85
CA PHE A 151 14.60 -27.54 -31.30
C PHE A 151 15.90 -27.78 -32.06
N PHE A 152 17.01 -27.14 -31.65
CA PHE A 152 18.32 -27.35 -32.30
C PHE A 152 18.79 -28.81 -32.17
N THR A 153 18.64 -29.41 -30.97
CA THR A 153 18.98 -30.82 -30.74
C THR A 153 18.12 -31.75 -31.59
N PHE A 154 16.84 -31.46 -31.77
CA PHE A 154 15.94 -32.23 -32.63
C PHE A 154 16.36 -32.16 -34.11
N ILE A 155 16.66 -30.97 -34.62
CA ILE A 155 17.13 -30.79 -36.00
C ILE A 155 18.46 -31.53 -36.21
N LEU A 156 19.40 -31.44 -35.27
CA LEU A 156 20.65 -32.20 -35.30
C LEU A 156 20.43 -33.72 -35.29
N LYS A 157 19.58 -34.22 -34.39
CA LYS A 157 19.22 -35.63 -34.32
C LYS A 157 18.65 -36.11 -35.66
N ASN A 158 17.76 -35.33 -36.27
CA ASN A 158 17.19 -35.65 -37.57
C ASN A 158 18.26 -35.65 -38.67
N LEU A 159 19.17 -34.68 -38.66
CA LEU A 159 20.29 -34.58 -39.59
C LEU A 159 21.17 -35.84 -39.55
N HIS A 160 21.50 -36.32 -38.34
CA HIS A 160 22.31 -37.52 -38.14
C HIS A 160 21.54 -38.82 -38.43
N SER A 161 20.24 -38.87 -38.15
CA SER A 161 19.40 -40.07 -38.40
C SER A 161 19.13 -40.37 -39.89
N GLY A 162 19.36 -39.39 -40.77
CA GLY A 162 19.20 -39.52 -42.22
C GLY A 162 20.45 -40.02 -42.96
N PHE A 163 21.59 -40.12 -42.27
CA PHE A 163 22.85 -40.54 -42.87
C PHE A 163 22.80 -42.02 -43.29
N ASN A 164 23.25 -42.32 -44.51
CA ASN A 164 23.39 -43.67 -45.05
C ASN A 164 22.13 -44.55 -45.06
N LYS A 165 20.92 -43.98 -45.04
CA LYS A 165 19.71 -44.77 -45.33
C LYS A 165 19.75 -45.26 -46.77
N ILE A 166 19.78 -46.59 -46.93
CA ILE A 166 19.75 -47.27 -48.22
C ILE A 166 18.43 -46.94 -48.90
N ASN A 167 18.49 -46.44 -50.14
CA ASN A 167 17.30 -46.29 -50.96
C ASN A 167 17.01 -47.64 -51.63
N TRP A 168 16.30 -48.53 -50.93
CA TRP A 168 16.01 -49.87 -51.42
C TRP A 168 15.41 -49.88 -52.83
N GLY A 169 14.49 -48.97 -53.16
CA GLY A 169 13.94 -48.87 -54.51
C GLY A 169 14.99 -48.59 -55.59
N LYS A 170 15.92 -47.66 -55.33
CA LYS A 170 17.04 -47.39 -56.27
C LYS A 170 18.11 -48.48 -56.24
N THR A 171 18.36 -49.11 -55.10
CA THR A 171 19.30 -50.23 -54.95
C THR A 171 18.82 -51.43 -55.76
N ILE A 172 17.56 -51.85 -55.59
CA ILE A 172 16.95 -52.96 -56.34
C ILE A 172 16.96 -52.67 -57.84
N ALA A 173 16.69 -51.43 -58.25
CA ALA A 173 16.64 -51.04 -59.66
C ALA A 173 18.03 -50.90 -60.34
N ARG A 174 19.08 -50.53 -59.61
CA ARG A 174 20.40 -50.19 -60.19
C ARG A 174 21.51 -51.19 -59.90
N THR A 175 21.35 -52.05 -58.89
CA THR A 175 22.40 -53.00 -58.49
C THR A 175 21.87 -54.41 -58.58
N THR A 176 22.68 -55.30 -59.14
CA THR A 176 22.32 -56.72 -59.29
C THR A 176 22.42 -57.41 -57.93
N ALA A 177 21.35 -58.08 -57.52
CA ALA A 177 21.35 -58.92 -56.32
C ALA A 177 22.10 -60.23 -56.58
N ILE A 178 22.88 -60.67 -55.60
CA ILE A 178 23.44 -62.03 -55.58
C ILE A 178 22.53 -62.86 -54.67
N VAL A 179 21.96 -63.94 -55.20
CA VAL A 179 21.07 -64.83 -54.43
C VAL A 179 21.87 -66.02 -53.91
N GLN A 180 22.00 -66.11 -52.59
CA GLN A 180 22.51 -67.29 -51.89
C GLN A 180 21.44 -67.76 -50.90
N ASP A 181 21.23 -69.07 -50.81
CA ASP A 181 20.27 -69.71 -49.88
C ASP A 181 18.86 -69.07 -49.91
N SER A 182 18.33 -68.85 -51.13
CA SER A 182 17.02 -68.21 -51.37
C SER A 182 16.89 -66.78 -50.81
N THR A 183 18.00 -66.13 -50.45
CA THR A 183 18.00 -64.77 -49.88
C THR A 183 18.79 -63.81 -50.80
N PRO A 184 18.16 -62.74 -51.32
CA PRO A 184 18.85 -61.78 -52.18
C PRO A 184 19.74 -60.82 -51.36
N THR A 185 21.03 -60.80 -51.67
CA THR A 185 22.02 -59.91 -51.04
C THR A 185 22.55 -58.87 -52.03
N TYR A 186 22.54 -57.59 -51.65
CA TYR A 186 23.05 -56.48 -52.46
C TYR A 186 24.40 -55.99 -51.92
N LEU A 187 25.48 -56.14 -52.69
CA LEU A 187 26.82 -55.75 -52.26
C LEU A 187 27.06 -54.22 -52.32
N ASN A 188 26.37 -53.50 -53.20
CA ASN A 188 26.58 -52.07 -53.45
C ASN A 188 25.30 -51.25 -53.27
N PRO A 189 24.78 -51.09 -52.05
CA PRO A 189 23.55 -50.34 -51.81
C PRO A 189 23.67 -48.86 -52.23
N VAL A 190 22.63 -48.35 -52.92
CA VAL A 190 22.55 -46.94 -53.32
C VAL A 190 22.01 -46.13 -52.13
N ASN A 191 22.88 -45.40 -51.46
CA ASN A 191 22.50 -44.52 -50.35
C ASN A 191 21.79 -43.25 -50.84
N LYS A 192 20.84 -42.74 -50.06
CA LYS A 192 20.30 -41.38 -50.27
C LYS A 192 21.45 -40.37 -50.09
N LYS A 193 21.76 -39.58 -51.13
CA LYS A 193 22.71 -38.45 -51.01
C LYS A 193 22.13 -37.36 -50.12
N ARG A 194 22.99 -36.63 -49.40
CA ARG A 194 22.63 -35.47 -48.57
C ARG A 194 21.80 -34.48 -49.39
N GLN A 195 20.51 -34.35 -49.06
CA GLN A 195 19.70 -33.24 -49.53
C GLN A 195 20.18 -31.98 -48.82
N VAL A 196 20.29 -30.84 -49.51
CA VAL A 196 20.60 -29.56 -48.89
C VAL A 196 19.50 -29.30 -47.85
N ASN A 197 19.85 -29.39 -46.57
CA ASN A 197 18.91 -29.16 -45.49
C ASN A 197 18.89 -27.65 -45.23
N PHE A 198 17.83 -26.98 -45.70
CA PHE A 198 17.66 -25.53 -45.50
C PHE A 198 17.57 -25.16 -44.01
N ASP A 199 17.14 -26.09 -43.14
CA ASP A 199 17.15 -25.90 -41.68
C ASP A 199 18.58 -25.85 -41.15
N GLU A 200 19.49 -26.71 -41.65
CA GLU A 200 20.91 -26.68 -41.27
C GLU A 200 21.56 -25.37 -41.71
N GLU A 201 21.29 -24.93 -42.94
CA GLU A 201 21.81 -23.66 -43.45
C GLU A 201 21.33 -22.47 -42.61
N LEU A 202 20.05 -22.42 -42.25
CA LEU A 202 19.50 -21.37 -41.39
C LEU A 202 20.15 -21.40 -39.99
N ILE A 203 20.34 -22.58 -39.42
CA ILE A 203 20.99 -22.76 -38.12
C ILE A 203 22.46 -22.31 -38.16
N VAL A 204 23.20 -22.61 -39.23
CA VAL A 204 24.56 -22.12 -39.43
C VAL A 204 24.59 -20.60 -39.51
N ILE A 205 23.69 -19.98 -40.26
CA ILE A 205 23.56 -18.52 -40.33
C ILE A 205 23.28 -17.94 -38.93
N PHE A 206 22.34 -18.53 -38.20
CA PHE A 206 21.97 -18.10 -36.85
C PHE A 206 23.15 -18.17 -35.87
N PHE A 207 23.84 -19.31 -35.78
CA PHE A 207 24.99 -19.44 -34.88
C PHE A 207 26.18 -18.56 -35.32
N SER A 208 26.31 -18.28 -36.62
CA SER A 208 27.31 -17.31 -37.11
C SER A 208 26.98 -15.89 -36.67
N ILE A 209 25.69 -15.51 -36.65
CA ILE A 209 25.23 -14.24 -36.09
C ILE A 209 25.53 -14.18 -34.58
N LEU A 210 25.22 -15.24 -33.82
CA LEU A 210 25.51 -15.28 -32.38
C LEU A 210 27.01 -15.17 -32.08
N GLN A 211 27.85 -15.82 -32.87
CA GLN A 211 29.30 -15.69 -32.75
C GLN A 211 29.74 -14.24 -33.04
N TYR A 212 29.27 -13.65 -34.13
CA TYR A 212 29.57 -12.25 -34.45
C TYR A 212 29.12 -11.29 -33.35
N ILE A 213 27.94 -11.52 -32.78
CA ILE A 213 27.39 -10.73 -31.66
C ILE A 213 28.29 -10.86 -30.43
N SER A 214 28.75 -12.08 -30.12
CA SER A 214 29.68 -12.31 -29.01
C SER A 214 31.02 -11.61 -29.23
N ASP A 215 31.57 -11.69 -30.45
CA ASP A 215 32.89 -11.14 -30.78
C ASP A 215 32.89 -9.60 -30.91
N THR A 216 31.79 -9.02 -31.40
CA THR A 216 31.71 -7.58 -31.71
C THR A 216 31.11 -6.78 -30.57
N TYR A 217 30.04 -7.28 -29.96
CA TYR A 217 29.25 -6.55 -28.96
C TYR A 217 29.42 -7.11 -27.54
N GLY A 218 30.18 -8.20 -27.37
CA GLY A 218 30.45 -8.81 -26.06
C GLY A 218 29.31 -9.64 -25.47
N PHE A 219 28.17 -9.79 -26.15
CA PHE A 219 27.05 -10.60 -25.68
C PHE A 219 27.31 -12.11 -25.89
N ARG A 220 27.90 -12.75 -24.87
CA ARG A 220 28.23 -14.18 -24.91
C ARG A 220 26.98 -15.06 -25.03
N SER A 221 27.04 -16.03 -25.93
CA SER A 221 25.98 -17.02 -26.16
C SER A 221 26.55 -18.43 -26.20
N ASN A 222 25.85 -19.41 -25.63
CA ASN A 222 26.26 -20.80 -25.71
C ASN A 222 26.00 -21.34 -27.13
N ILE A 223 27.08 -21.71 -27.82
CA ILE A 223 27.05 -22.31 -29.16
C ILE A 223 27.49 -23.77 -29.00
N ASN A 224 26.54 -24.63 -28.61
CA ASN A 224 26.84 -25.99 -28.15
C ASN A 224 26.90 -27.06 -29.26
N PHE A 225 26.92 -26.66 -30.53
CA PHE A 225 26.52 -27.56 -31.62
C PHE A 225 27.57 -27.83 -32.71
N GLY A 226 28.83 -27.43 -32.53
CA GLY A 226 29.96 -27.86 -33.38
C GLY A 226 29.83 -27.53 -34.89
N PHE A 227 28.90 -26.66 -35.29
CA PHE A 227 28.70 -26.28 -36.68
C PHE A 227 29.89 -25.50 -37.23
N LYS A 228 30.18 -25.67 -38.54
CA LYS A 228 31.17 -24.84 -39.23
C LYS A 228 30.58 -23.46 -39.52
N LEU A 229 30.86 -22.50 -38.64
CA LEU A 229 30.32 -21.15 -38.71
C LEU A 229 30.93 -20.34 -39.86
N ILE A 230 30.18 -19.34 -40.33
CA ILE A 230 30.61 -18.35 -41.31
C ILE A 230 31.34 -17.25 -40.55
N THR A 231 32.64 -17.09 -40.79
CA THR A 231 33.48 -16.12 -40.07
C THR A 231 34.32 -15.25 -41.03
N GLY A 232 34.98 -14.22 -40.50
CA GLY A 232 35.93 -13.39 -41.22
C GLY A 232 35.33 -12.64 -42.42
N ALA A 233 36.06 -12.63 -43.55
CA ALA A 233 35.66 -11.90 -44.76
C ALA A 233 34.33 -12.38 -45.35
N MET A 234 34.02 -13.69 -45.21
CA MET A 234 32.72 -14.20 -45.66
C MET A 234 31.58 -13.60 -44.85
N PHE A 235 31.72 -13.50 -43.53
CA PHE A 235 30.67 -12.91 -42.70
C PHE A 235 30.51 -11.41 -42.94
N LYS A 236 31.61 -10.69 -43.21
CA LYS A 236 31.54 -9.27 -43.64
C LYS A 236 30.67 -9.10 -44.89
N ARG A 237 30.86 -9.96 -45.90
CA ARG A 237 30.00 -9.97 -47.10
C ARG A 237 28.52 -10.21 -46.78
N TYR A 238 28.23 -11.06 -45.79
CA TYR A 238 26.85 -11.27 -45.31
C TYR A 238 26.25 -10.00 -44.71
N LEU A 239 27.01 -9.26 -43.89
CA LEU A 239 26.61 -7.96 -43.31
C LEU A 239 26.41 -6.89 -44.39
N ASP A 240 27.22 -6.90 -45.46
CA ASP A 240 27.14 -5.94 -46.56
C ASP A 240 25.98 -6.23 -47.56
N GLY A 241 24.97 -6.97 -47.11
CA GLY A 241 23.70 -7.17 -47.83
C GLY A 241 23.49 -8.56 -48.43
N PHE A 242 24.53 -9.40 -48.51
CA PHE A 242 24.37 -10.78 -49.01
C PHE A 242 23.50 -11.63 -48.09
N GLY A 243 23.56 -11.42 -46.77
CA GLY A 243 22.76 -12.18 -45.79
C GLY A 243 21.26 -12.07 -46.04
N ARG A 244 20.76 -10.87 -46.32
CA ARG A 244 19.34 -10.63 -46.67
C ARG A 244 18.94 -11.33 -47.96
N THR A 245 19.80 -11.23 -48.97
CA THR A 245 19.60 -11.87 -50.27
C THR A 245 19.53 -13.39 -50.11
N ARG A 246 20.44 -13.96 -49.31
CA ARG A 246 20.48 -15.40 -49.05
C ARG A 246 19.25 -15.87 -48.27
N LEU A 247 18.86 -15.14 -47.22
CA LEU A 247 17.67 -15.46 -46.45
C LEU A 247 16.39 -15.42 -47.31
N ARG A 248 16.23 -14.43 -48.20
CA ARG A 248 15.08 -14.41 -49.13
C ARG A 248 15.04 -15.63 -50.05
N GLN A 249 16.18 -16.16 -50.49
CA GLN A 249 16.25 -17.37 -51.33
C GLN A 249 15.79 -18.65 -50.62
N ILE A 250 15.82 -18.67 -49.29
CA ILE A 250 15.48 -19.84 -48.46
C ILE A 250 14.14 -19.71 -47.71
N LYS A 251 13.47 -18.54 -47.77
CA LYS A 251 12.24 -18.20 -47.03
C LYS A 251 11.11 -19.24 -47.08
N TYR A 252 10.78 -19.79 -48.26
CA TYR A 252 9.61 -20.68 -48.44
C TYR A 252 9.93 -22.17 -48.28
N LYS A 253 10.99 -22.52 -47.56
CA LYS A 253 11.51 -23.89 -47.50
C LYS A 253 11.43 -24.53 -46.11
N TYR A 254 10.77 -23.85 -45.16
CA TYR A 254 10.66 -24.25 -43.76
C TYR A 254 9.25 -24.76 -43.44
N PHE A 255 9.17 -25.84 -42.66
CA PHE A 255 7.90 -26.51 -42.32
C PHE A 255 7.42 -26.26 -40.89
N SER A 256 8.22 -25.60 -40.04
CA SER A 256 7.87 -25.33 -38.64
C SER A 256 7.81 -23.83 -38.34
N ASP A 257 6.84 -23.43 -37.51
CA ASP A 257 6.68 -22.04 -37.06
C ASP A 257 7.93 -21.53 -36.33
N THR A 258 8.62 -22.40 -35.59
CA THR A 258 9.89 -22.11 -34.93
C THR A 258 10.99 -21.74 -35.92
N ALA A 259 11.09 -22.44 -37.06
CA ALA A 259 12.06 -22.13 -38.11
C ALA A 259 11.72 -20.82 -38.85
N ILE A 260 10.44 -20.52 -39.07
CA ILE A 260 9.99 -19.24 -39.64
C ILE A 260 10.37 -18.09 -38.69
N LYS A 261 10.12 -18.23 -37.39
CA LYS A 261 10.52 -17.25 -36.38
C LYS A 261 12.04 -17.04 -36.34
N LEU A 262 12.82 -18.12 -36.44
CA LEU A 262 14.28 -18.04 -36.54
C LEU A 262 14.72 -17.27 -37.80
N TRP A 263 14.09 -17.55 -38.94
CA TRP A 263 14.34 -16.84 -40.19
C TRP A 263 14.04 -15.34 -40.06
N ASP A 264 12.90 -14.98 -39.48
CA ASP A 264 12.50 -13.58 -39.26
C ASP A 264 13.54 -12.83 -38.41
N LEU A 265 14.04 -13.45 -37.33
CA LEU A 265 15.07 -12.87 -36.46
C LEU A 265 16.40 -12.68 -37.20
N CYS A 266 16.87 -13.70 -37.92
CA CYS A 266 18.09 -13.61 -38.73
C CYS A 266 17.97 -12.53 -39.81
N TYR A 267 16.80 -12.41 -40.43
CA TYR A 267 16.55 -11.40 -41.45
C TYR A 267 16.55 -10.00 -40.86
N ALA A 268 15.85 -9.79 -39.74
CA ALA A 268 15.83 -8.52 -39.02
C ALA A 268 17.24 -8.05 -38.64
N PHE A 269 18.11 -8.98 -38.20
CA PHE A 269 19.49 -8.67 -37.87
C PHE A 269 20.29 -8.15 -39.08
N PHE A 270 20.26 -8.87 -40.20
CA PHE A 270 20.98 -8.42 -41.40
C PHE A 270 20.38 -7.15 -42.02
N ASP A 271 19.07 -6.95 -41.88
CA ASP A 271 18.42 -5.73 -42.37
C ASP A 271 18.82 -4.50 -41.55
N LYS A 272 18.80 -4.58 -40.22
CA LYS A 272 19.21 -3.49 -39.34
C LYS A 272 20.70 -3.18 -39.48
N THR A 273 21.56 -4.19 -39.42
CA THR A 273 23.02 -4.00 -39.56
C THR A 273 23.41 -3.40 -40.92
N TYR A 274 22.73 -3.80 -42.00
CA TYR A 274 22.95 -3.20 -43.31
C TYR A 274 22.51 -1.73 -43.35
N LYS A 275 21.31 -1.41 -42.86
CA LYS A 275 20.78 -0.03 -42.86
C LYS A 275 21.67 0.91 -42.06
N ILE A 276 22.11 0.46 -40.87
CA ILE A 276 23.03 1.21 -40.01
C ILE A 276 24.36 1.51 -40.73
N ARG A 277 24.89 0.55 -41.50
CA ARG A 277 26.14 0.74 -42.27
C ARG A 277 25.98 1.69 -43.46
N VAL A 278 24.82 1.67 -44.13
CA VAL A 278 24.57 2.51 -45.31
C VAL A 278 24.22 3.95 -44.90
N ASN A 279 23.52 4.14 -43.79
CA ASN A 279 23.17 5.45 -43.26
C ASN A 279 24.22 5.97 -42.26
N THR A 280 25.38 6.42 -42.76
CA THR A 280 26.48 6.95 -41.93
C THR A 280 26.08 8.18 -41.10
N SER A 281 25.01 8.89 -41.47
CA SER A 281 24.56 10.12 -40.81
C SER A 281 23.49 9.92 -39.73
N GLN A 282 22.94 8.72 -39.54
CA GLN A 282 21.84 8.47 -38.59
C GLN A 282 22.20 7.37 -37.59
N SER A 283 22.45 7.76 -36.34
CA SER A 283 22.57 6.86 -35.20
C SER A 283 21.18 6.41 -34.72
N GLU A 284 21.04 5.11 -34.45
CA GLU A 284 19.89 4.57 -33.72
C GLU A 284 20.13 4.78 -32.22
N TYR A 285 19.12 5.27 -31.50
CA TYR A 285 19.24 5.51 -30.06
C TYR A 285 17.91 5.36 -29.33
N LEU A 286 18.02 4.92 -28.08
CA LEU A 286 16.98 4.90 -27.07
C LEU A 286 17.61 5.41 -25.75
N LEU A 287 17.46 6.72 -25.54
CA LEU A 287 18.11 7.45 -24.45
C LEU A 287 17.07 8.18 -23.61
N VAL A 288 17.31 8.31 -22.31
CA VAL A 288 16.46 9.04 -21.38
C VAL A 288 17.24 10.24 -20.86
N LYS A 289 16.69 11.45 -21.00
CA LYS A 289 17.30 12.71 -20.52
C LYS A 289 17.45 12.79 -19.00
N SER A 290 16.60 12.09 -18.27
CA SER A 290 16.47 12.20 -16.82
C SER A 290 16.00 10.88 -16.25
N PHE A 291 16.94 10.01 -15.90
CA PHE A 291 16.62 8.66 -15.46
C PHE A 291 15.95 8.62 -14.08
N HIS A 292 16.10 9.67 -13.27
CA HIS A 292 15.37 9.80 -12.00
C HIS A 292 13.85 9.74 -12.19
N ILE A 293 13.31 10.32 -13.27
CA ILE A 293 11.86 10.28 -13.57
C ILE A 293 11.42 8.85 -13.94
N VAL A 294 12.28 8.11 -14.66
CA VAL A 294 12.02 6.69 -14.94
C VAL A 294 12.05 5.89 -13.63
N PHE A 295 12.99 6.17 -12.73
CA PHE A 295 13.05 5.53 -11.42
C PHE A 295 11.81 5.82 -10.57
N GLU A 296 11.36 7.08 -10.52
CA GLU A 296 10.11 7.46 -9.88
C GLU A 296 8.94 6.66 -10.47
N ALA A 297 8.78 6.64 -11.80
CA ALA A 297 7.71 5.86 -12.43
C ALA A 297 7.81 4.34 -12.17
N MET A 298 9.04 3.79 -12.08
CA MET A 298 9.23 2.39 -11.72
C MET A 298 8.70 2.10 -10.31
N ILE A 299 9.00 2.97 -9.34
CA ILE A 299 8.52 2.80 -7.98
C ILE A 299 7.00 3.01 -7.90
N ASP A 300 6.47 4.06 -8.53
CA ASP A 300 5.03 4.38 -8.52
C ASP A 300 4.21 3.23 -9.13
N GLU A 301 4.68 2.63 -10.23
CA GLU A 301 4.01 1.47 -10.83
C GLU A 301 4.02 0.24 -9.90
N LEU A 302 5.09 0.07 -9.13
CA LEU A 302 5.24 -1.09 -8.26
C LEU A 302 4.48 -0.93 -6.93
N ILE A 303 4.49 0.25 -6.31
CA ILE A 303 3.90 0.46 -4.97
C ILE A 303 2.69 1.39 -4.95
N GLY A 304 2.50 2.25 -5.94
CA GLY A 304 1.43 3.25 -5.99
C GLY A 304 0.07 2.66 -6.38
N ASP A 305 -0.99 3.41 -6.08
CA ASP A 305 -2.34 3.12 -6.56
C ASP A 305 -2.66 3.90 -7.85
N THR A 306 -3.66 3.40 -8.55
CA THR A 306 -4.18 4.01 -9.78
C THR A 306 -5.43 4.85 -9.49
N ASN A 307 -5.69 5.87 -10.31
CA ASN A 307 -6.88 6.74 -10.23
C ASN A 307 -6.97 7.58 -8.94
N ILE A 308 -5.84 8.10 -8.49
CA ILE A 308 -5.77 8.94 -7.30
C ILE A 308 -6.44 10.30 -7.58
N PRO A 309 -7.33 10.79 -6.69
CA PRO A 309 -8.01 12.07 -6.85
C PRO A 309 -7.06 13.26 -7.05
N ARG A 310 -7.55 14.24 -7.83
CA ARG A 310 -6.91 15.55 -7.95
C ARG A 310 -7.01 16.26 -6.58
N GLY A 311 -5.90 16.80 -6.09
CA GLY A 311 -5.74 17.31 -4.72
C GLY A 311 -4.82 16.42 -3.85
N LEU A 312 -4.84 15.09 -4.06
CA LEU A 312 -3.92 14.16 -3.40
C LEU A 312 -2.62 14.00 -4.19
N LYS A 313 -2.70 13.58 -5.46
CA LYS A 313 -1.53 13.40 -6.34
C LYS A 313 -1.04 14.74 -6.91
N GLU A 314 -1.96 15.49 -7.52
CA GLU A 314 -1.74 16.86 -8.00
C GLU A 314 -2.29 17.85 -6.97
N GLN A 315 -1.41 18.40 -6.14
CA GLN A 315 -1.80 19.27 -5.03
C GLN A 315 -2.05 20.71 -5.49
N ASP A 316 -2.92 21.43 -4.79
CA ASP A 316 -3.31 22.81 -5.16
C ASP A 316 -2.15 23.83 -5.08
N ASP A 317 -1.09 23.51 -4.33
CA ASP A 317 0.14 24.30 -4.30
C ASP A 317 1.06 24.05 -5.52
N GLY A 318 0.58 23.28 -6.51
CA GLY A 318 1.28 22.95 -7.74
C GLY A 318 2.29 21.81 -7.60
N LYS A 319 2.37 21.15 -6.45
CA LYS A 319 3.28 20.03 -6.24
C LYS A 319 2.67 18.69 -6.63
N LEU A 320 3.55 17.78 -7.03
CA LEU A 320 3.21 16.43 -7.45
C LEU A 320 3.77 15.43 -6.45
N VAL A 321 2.89 14.68 -5.79
CA VAL A 321 3.30 13.58 -4.91
C VAL A 321 3.78 12.41 -5.77
N ASP A 322 5.01 11.97 -5.52
CA ASP A 322 5.66 10.92 -6.32
C ASP A 322 4.91 9.58 -6.17
N HIS A 323 4.72 9.10 -4.93
CA HIS A 323 4.08 7.82 -4.62
C HIS A 323 2.96 8.01 -3.61
N PHE A 324 1.78 7.49 -3.94
CA PHE A 324 0.63 7.54 -3.04
C PHE A 324 -0.20 6.27 -3.19
N TYR A 325 -0.63 5.70 -2.07
CA TYR A 325 -1.52 4.54 -2.04
C TYR A 325 -2.29 4.46 -0.71
N THR A 326 -3.34 3.65 -0.70
CA THR A 326 -4.04 3.24 0.52
C THR A 326 -3.60 1.83 0.92
N TYR A 327 -3.55 1.61 2.23
CA TYR A 327 -3.24 0.32 2.82
C TYR A 327 -3.71 0.30 4.28
N ASP A 328 -3.74 -0.89 4.89
CA ASP A 328 -4.19 -1.11 6.26
C ASP A 328 -3.59 -0.12 7.27
N GLY A 329 -4.42 0.36 8.21
CA GLY A 329 -4.06 1.26 9.29
C GLY A 329 -2.94 0.76 10.21
N LEU A 330 -2.32 1.67 10.96
CA LEU A 330 -1.19 1.33 11.85
C LEU A 330 -1.63 0.79 13.21
N LEU A 331 -2.84 1.12 13.65
CA LEU A 331 -3.24 1.02 15.05
C LEU A 331 -3.88 -0.34 15.39
N ILE A 332 -4.53 -0.98 14.42
CA ILE A 332 -5.25 -2.25 14.56
C ILE A 332 -4.96 -3.14 13.34
N ASP A 333 -4.65 -4.42 13.57
CA ASP A 333 -4.22 -5.31 12.48
C ASP A 333 -5.39 -5.92 11.69
N ASP A 334 -6.54 -6.18 12.34
CA ASP A 334 -7.66 -6.96 11.79
C ASP A 334 -8.98 -6.17 11.66
N LYS A 335 -8.92 -4.84 11.60
CA LYS A 335 -10.13 -4.02 11.46
C LYS A 335 -10.53 -3.92 9.99
N ALA A 336 -11.77 -4.31 9.70
CA ALA A 336 -12.32 -4.10 8.37
C ALA A 336 -12.37 -2.60 8.07
N ASP A 337 -11.94 -2.22 6.87
CA ASP A 337 -12.05 -0.85 6.37
C ASP A 337 -11.27 0.21 7.17
N ASP A 338 -10.11 -0.17 7.71
CA ASP A 338 -9.20 0.73 8.45
C ASP A 338 -8.07 1.30 7.57
N ASP A 339 -8.30 1.40 6.26
CA ASP A 339 -7.30 1.91 5.33
C ASP A 339 -6.91 3.35 5.66
N ILE A 340 -5.63 3.65 5.51
CA ILE A 340 -5.08 5.00 5.64
C ILE A 340 -4.21 5.34 4.43
N TYR A 341 -3.84 6.62 4.32
CA TYR A 341 -2.95 7.07 3.26
C TYR A 341 -1.48 6.78 3.59
N TYR A 342 -0.75 6.35 2.56
CA TYR A 342 0.69 6.16 2.59
C TYR A 342 1.32 7.06 1.53
N ILE A 343 2.29 7.88 1.95
CA ILE A 343 2.91 8.90 1.10
C ILE A 343 4.40 8.62 0.98
N GLY A 344 4.88 8.48 -0.25
CA GLY A 344 6.27 8.18 -0.56
C GLY A 344 6.91 9.21 -1.49
N ASP A 345 8.21 9.38 -1.35
CA ASP A 345 9.07 10.08 -2.32
C ASP A 345 10.30 9.19 -2.58
N SER A 346 10.67 9.04 -3.85
CA SER A 346 11.77 8.17 -4.25
C SER A 346 13.00 8.98 -4.61
N LYS A 347 14.16 8.55 -4.13
CA LYS A 347 15.43 9.23 -4.35
C LYS A 347 16.40 8.39 -5.15
N TYR A 348 16.90 9.02 -6.22
CA TYR A 348 17.85 8.46 -7.16
C TYR A 348 19.21 9.18 -7.04
N TYR A 349 20.05 8.70 -6.13
CA TYR A 349 21.37 9.28 -5.85
C TYR A 349 22.52 8.32 -6.15
N LYS A 350 23.76 8.83 -6.14
CA LYS A 350 24.97 8.01 -6.04
C LYS A 350 24.96 7.23 -4.71
N ILE A 351 25.55 6.04 -4.69
CA ILE A 351 25.56 5.19 -3.49
C ILE A 351 26.23 5.94 -2.33
N GLY A 352 25.52 6.06 -1.20
CA GLY A 352 26.01 6.69 0.03
C GLY A 352 25.44 8.08 0.31
N ASN A 353 24.88 8.76 -0.70
CA ASN A 353 24.35 10.12 -0.52
C ASN A 353 23.15 10.15 0.45
N SER A 354 23.19 11.11 1.38
CA SER A 354 22.13 11.34 2.36
C SER A 354 21.01 12.27 1.86
N LEU A 355 19.85 12.19 2.52
CA LEU A 355 18.72 13.06 2.22
C LEU A 355 19.05 14.54 2.50
N GLY A 356 18.80 15.40 1.51
CA GLY A 356 18.88 16.84 1.68
C GLY A 356 17.75 17.40 2.54
N LYS A 357 18.01 18.50 3.26
CA LYS A 357 17.01 19.19 4.10
C LYS A 357 15.75 19.60 3.30
N GLU A 358 15.94 19.99 2.04
CA GLU A 358 14.86 20.39 1.13
C GLU A 358 13.91 19.22 0.83
N SER A 359 14.45 18.01 0.65
CA SER A 359 13.62 16.81 0.41
C SER A 359 12.77 16.45 1.63
N ILE A 360 13.35 16.55 2.83
CA ILE A 360 12.62 16.36 4.09
C ILE A 360 11.49 17.39 4.22
N TYR A 361 11.76 18.65 3.88
CA TYR A 361 10.76 19.72 3.92
C TYR A 361 9.64 19.51 2.87
N LYS A 362 10.00 19.11 1.65
CA LYS A 362 9.08 18.73 0.56
C LYS A 362 8.09 17.66 1.05
N GLN A 363 8.60 16.56 1.60
CA GLN A 363 7.77 15.44 2.07
C GLN A 363 6.83 15.82 3.22
N ARG A 364 7.29 16.67 4.16
CA ARG A 364 6.42 17.19 5.23
C ARG A 364 5.28 18.03 4.68
N THR A 365 5.52 18.75 3.58
CA THR A 365 4.47 19.54 2.94
C THR A 365 3.44 18.64 2.27
N TYR A 366 3.86 17.55 1.65
CA TYR A 366 2.96 16.56 1.05
C TYR A 366 1.99 16.00 2.08
N ALA A 367 2.50 15.57 3.22
CA ALA A 367 1.68 15.07 4.32
C ALA A 367 0.64 16.10 4.78
N ARG A 368 1.04 17.36 4.98
CA ARG A 368 0.12 18.42 5.40
C ARG A 368 -0.98 18.69 4.39
N ASN A 369 -0.62 18.75 3.11
CA ASN A 369 -1.58 18.99 2.03
C ASN A 369 -2.60 17.83 1.92
N VAL A 370 -2.16 16.58 2.11
CA VAL A 370 -3.05 15.42 2.16
C VAL A 370 -4.01 15.48 3.35
N ILE A 371 -3.53 15.87 4.54
CA ILE A 371 -4.41 16.03 5.70
C ILE A 371 -5.41 17.17 5.46
N GLN A 372 -4.97 18.29 4.87
CA GLN A 372 -5.85 19.42 4.55
C GLN A 372 -6.94 19.00 3.56
N TRP A 373 -6.58 18.28 2.49
CA TRP A 373 -7.55 17.76 1.52
C TRP A 373 -8.60 16.85 2.18
N ASN A 374 -8.17 15.96 3.08
CA ASN A 374 -9.09 15.09 3.83
C ASN A 374 -10.04 15.90 4.73
N LEU A 375 -9.50 16.92 5.43
CA LEU A 375 -10.31 17.81 6.27
C LEU A 375 -11.34 18.60 5.46
N ASP A 376 -10.98 19.10 4.28
CA ASP A 376 -11.90 19.87 3.45
C ASP A 376 -13.11 19.05 3.01
N ILE A 377 -12.91 17.75 2.75
CA ILE A 377 -13.99 16.82 2.41
C ILE A 377 -14.88 16.53 3.61
N TRP A 378 -14.28 16.19 4.77
CA TRP A 378 -15.04 15.77 5.95
C TRP A 378 -15.72 16.93 6.69
N LEU A 379 -15.16 18.15 6.64
CA LEU A 379 -15.74 19.32 7.32
C LEU A 379 -16.64 20.17 6.43
N ASN A 380 -16.33 20.29 5.13
CA ASN A 380 -17.05 21.19 4.21
C ASN A 380 -17.76 20.46 3.06
N GLY A 381 -17.41 19.19 2.81
CA GLY A 381 -17.93 18.37 1.72
C GLY A 381 -18.87 17.26 2.18
N ASN A 382 -19.27 16.42 1.22
CA ASN A 382 -19.94 15.15 1.48
C ASN A 382 -19.04 14.04 0.93
N PRO A 383 -18.35 13.26 1.78
CA PRO A 383 -17.46 12.19 1.31
C PRO A 383 -18.25 11.13 0.54
N ASN A 384 -17.76 10.76 -0.64
CA ASN A 384 -18.30 9.64 -1.38
C ASN A 384 -17.79 8.32 -0.79
N MET A 385 -18.65 7.65 -0.01
CA MET A 385 -18.31 6.37 0.63
C MET A 385 -17.99 5.24 -0.36
N ALA A 386 -18.33 5.37 -1.64
CA ALA A 386 -17.94 4.40 -2.68
C ALA A 386 -16.52 4.63 -3.22
N ASP A 387 -15.93 5.82 -3.00
CA ASP A 387 -14.56 6.12 -3.37
C ASP A 387 -13.62 5.66 -2.24
N PRO A 388 -12.64 4.78 -2.51
CA PRO A 388 -11.73 4.26 -1.48
C PRO A 388 -10.88 5.36 -0.84
N PHE A 389 -10.62 6.47 -1.54
CA PHE A 389 -9.83 7.58 -1.01
C PHE A 389 -10.67 8.53 -0.16
N GLU A 390 -11.90 8.88 -0.58
CA GLU A 390 -12.75 9.81 0.18
C GLU A 390 -13.34 9.18 1.44
N ARG A 391 -13.52 7.85 1.44
CA ARG A 391 -14.02 7.10 2.60
C ARG A 391 -13.09 7.15 3.82
N ILE A 392 -11.79 7.36 3.62
CA ILE A 392 -10.81 7.39 4.70
C ILE A 392 -11.03 8.66 5.53
N GLN A 393 -11.25 8.51 6.83
CA GLN A 393 -11.40 9.61 7.77
C GLN A 393 -10.18 9.68 8.69
N LEU A 394 -9.40 10.76 8.59
CA LEU A 394 -8.21 10.92 9.44
C LEU A 394 -8.53 11.60 10.76
N PHE A 395 -9.53 12.49 10.80
CA PHE A 395 -9.88 13.30 11.97
C PHE A 395 -11.00 12.65 12.78
N ASP A 396 -10.82 12.55 14.10
CA ASP A 396 -11.87 12.14 15.03
C ASP A 396 -12.49 13.36 15.74
N GLU A 397 -13.81 13.52 15.62
CA GLU A 397 -14.54 14.66 16.18
C GLU A 397 -14.64 14.64 17.71
N VAL A 398 -14.49 13.47 18.35
CA VAL A 398 -14.68 13.32 19.80
C VAL A 398 -13.42 13.68 20.56
N THR A 399 -12.26 13.20 20.11
CA THR A 399 -10.96 13.51 20.74
C THR A 399 -10.24 14.68 20.08
N GLU A 400 -10.74 15.17 18.95
CA GLU A 400 -10.05 16.09 18.03
C GLU A 400 -8.66 15.59 17.59
N GLY A 401 -8.46 14.26 17.65
CA GLY A 401 -7.23 13.58 17.28
C GLY A 401 -7.17 13.25 15.80
N TYR A 402 -5.96 13.08 15.29
CA TYR A 402 -5.68 12.73 13.91
C TYR A 402 -5.02 11.36 13.83
N ASN A 403 -5.45 10.53 12.88
CA ASN A 403 -4.79 9.27 12.58
C ASN A 403 -3.38 9.52 12.02
N VAL A 404 -2.47 8.59 12.27
CA VAL A 404 -1.06 8.70 11.91
C VAL A 404 -0.88 8.31 10.45
N ILE A 405 -0.36 9.23 9.63
CA ILE A 405 -0.03 8.97 8.23
C ILE A 405 1.44 8.53 8.10
N PRO A 406 1.71 7.33 7.58
CA PRO A 406 3.03 6.91 7.16
C PRO A 406 3.59 7.76 6.04
N ASN A 407 4.76 8.36 6.28
CA ASN A 407 5.53 9.03 5.24
C ASN A 407 6.91 8.36 5.13
N PHE A 408 7.33 8.05 3.90
CA PHE A 408 8.61 7.35 3.71
C PHE A 408 9.40 7.86 2.51
N PHE A 409 10.72 7.71 2.60
CA PHE A 409 11.64 7.85 1.49
C PHE A 409 12.10 6.49 1.01
N ILE A 410 12.20 6.32 -0.31
CA ILE A 410 12.75 5.12 -0.94
C ILE A 410 14.02 5.50 -1.70
N SER A 411 15.17 5.07 -1.21
CA SER A 411 16.45 5.25 -1.90
C SER A 411 16.85 4.00 -2.65
N ALA A 412 17.34 4.17 -3.87
CA ALA A 412 18.00 3.11 -4.61
C ALA A 412 19.35 2.74 -3.98
N SER A 413 19.58 1.46 -3.71
CA SER A 413 20.85 0.93 -3.21
C SER A 413 21.28 -0.31 -4.01
N ILE A 414 22.59 -0.57 -4.07
CA ILE A 414 23.19 -1.75 -4.70
C ILE A 414 24.25 -2.31 -3.76
N ASP A 415 24.11 -3.58 -3.37
CA ASP A 415 25.18 -4.29 -2.68
C ASP A 415 26.35 -4.58 -3.64
N LYS A 416 27.44 -3.84 -3.45
CA LYS A 416 28.66 -3.90 -4.25
C LYS A 416 29.34 -5.28 -4.21
N LYS A 417 29.16 -6.08 -3.15
CA LYS A 417 29.87 -7.36 -2.97
C LYS A 417 29.13 -8.52 -3.63
N THR A 418 27.82 -8.62 -3.40
CA THR A 418 27.02 -9.72 -3.94
C THR A 418 26.52 -9.42 -5.35
N LEU A 419 26.24 -8.15 -5.67
CA LEU A 419 25.54 -7.74 -6.89
C LEU A 419 24.28 -8.60 -7.13
N SER A 420 23.61 -8.93 -6.02
CA SER A 420 22.46 -9.81 -6.01
C SER A 420 21.22 -9.09 -6.53
N TYR A 421 20.39 -9.82 -7.28
CA TYR A 421 19.06 -9.40 -7.70
C TYR A 421 17.97 -9.92 -6.74
N GLU A 422 18.34 -10.32 -5.53
CA GLU A 422 17.38 -10.72 -4.49
C GLU A 422 16.73 -9.50 -3.85
N ASP A 423 15.48 -9.67 -3.42
CA ASP A 423 14.74 -8.61 -2.74
C ASP A 423 15.37 -8.32 -1.38
N TYR A 424 15.79 -7.08 -1.17
CA TYR A 424 15.96 -6.52 0.16
C TYR A 424 15.36 -5.12 0.21
N THR A 425 14.76 -4.82 1.35
CA THR A 425 14.22 -3.51 1.69
C THR A 425 14.53 -3.31 3.16
N GLU A 426 15.44 -2.41 3.47
CA GLU A 426 15.98 -2.24 4.81
C GLU A 426 15.87 -0.77 5.25
N PRO A 427 15.68 -0.49 6.55
CA PRO A 427 15.74 0.86 7.07
C PRO A 427 17.13 1.46 6.81
N HIS A 428 17.16 2.65 6.23
CA HIS A 428 18.40 3.40 6.04
C HIS A 428 19.04 3.70 7.43
N PRO A 429 20.38 3.61 7.59
CA PRO A 429 21.03 3.79 8.89
C PRO A 429 20.70 5.13 9.57
N ASN A 430 20.55 6.19 8.77
CA ASN A 430 20.15 7.51 9.25
C ASN A 430 18.67 7.74 8.97
N GLN A 431 17.85 7.73 10.03
CA GLN A 431 16.43 8.03 9.92
C GLN A 431 16.15 9.53 10.03
N PRO A 432 15.20 10.09 9.25
CA PRO A 432 14.80 11.48 9.38
C PRO A 432 14.23 11.79 10.77
N PRO A 433 14.44 13.00 11.31
CA PRO A 433 13.85 13.39 12.57
C PRO A 433 12.33 13.58 12.43
N VAL A 434 11.59 13.15 13.47
CA VAL A 434 10.15 13.38 13.60
C VAL A 434 9.87 14.88 13.63
N SER A 435 8.97 15.35 12.77
CA SER A 435 8.48 16.72 12.81
C SER A 435 7.31 16.80 13.78
N ARG A 436 7.31 17.78 14.68
CA ARG A 436 6.20 18.01 15.61
C ARG A 436 6.14 19.46 16.04
N GLN A 437 4.93 19.97 16.21
CA GLN A 437 4.69 21.27 16.84
C GLN A 437 4.62 21.13 18.36
N PHE A 438 3.96 20.08 18.84
CA PHE A 438 3.78 19.81 20.26
C PHE A 438 4.47 18.51 20.67
N LYS A 439 5.05 18.51 21.86
CA LYS A 439 5.69 17.33 22.45
C LYS A 439 4.64 16.40 23.03
N ASN A 440 4.94 15.09 23.06
CA ASN A 440 4.08 14.07 23.65
C ASN A 440 2.65 14.07 23.06
N ARG A 441 2.52 14.18 21.74
CA ARG A 441 1.26 14.10 21.00
C ARG A 441 1.45 13.34 19.70
N LEU A 442 1.06 12.06 19.67
CA LEU A 442 1.16 11.23 18.46
C LEU A 442 0.04 11.56 17.46
N TYR A 443 -1.19 11.68 17.95
CA TYR A 443 -2.40 11.90 17.17
C TYR A 443 -2.66 13.39 16.89
N ASP A 444 -1.58 14.16 16.72
CA ASP A 444 -1.65 15.57 16.37
C ASP A 444 -1.37 15.70 14.88
N ARG A 445 -2.17 16.51 14.18
CA ARG A 445 -2.02 16.76 12.74
C ARG A 445 -0.59 17.15 12.35
N ASP A 446 0.10 17.89 13.22
CA ASP A 446 1.44 18.40 12.95
C ASP A 446 2.56 17.46 13.43
N THR A 447 2.22 16.27 13.94
CA THR A 447 3.16 15.18 14.22
C THR A 447 3.34 14.29 12.98
N LEU A 448 4.40 14.57 12.22
CA LEU A 448 4.72 13.88 10.98
C LEU A 448 5.89 12.91 11.18
N LEU A 449 5.59 11.63 11.06
CA LEU A 449 6.57 10.54 11.10
C LEU A 449 7.13 10.31 9.69
N LEU A 450 8.46 10.35 9.59
CA LEU A 450 9.19 10.09 8.35
C LEU A 450 10.12 8.92 8.57
N SER A 451 10.05 7.95 7.67
CA SER A 451 10.95 6.80 7.62
C SER A 451 11.78 6.85 6.34
N HIS A 452 12.96 6.27 6.33
CA HIS A 452 13.80 6.18 5.14
C HIS A 452 14.25 4.74 4.94
N TYR A 453 14.03 4.20 3.74
CA TYR A 453 14.38 2.84 3.37
C TYR A 453 15.29 2.81 2.15
N ASP A 454 16.21 1.85 2.15
CA ASP A 454 16.99 1.47 0.99
C ASP A 454 16.38 0.23 0.36
N VAL A 455 16.12 0.31 -0.95
CA VAL A 455 15.64 -0.81 -1.76
C VAL A 455 16.72 -1.27 -2.72
N ASN A 456 16.77 -2.58 -2.97
CA ASN A 456 17.66 -3.10 -4.00
C ASN A 456 17.25 -2.61 -5.39
N PHE A 457 18.02 -1.68 -5.95
CA PHE A 457 17.79 -1.13 -7.27
C PHE A 457 17.77 -2.22 -8.36
N LEU A 458 18.65 -3.22 -8.25
CA LEU A 458 18.74 -4.31 -9.22
C LEU A 458 17.47 -5.16 -9.25
N PHE A 459 16.93 -5.47 -8.07
CA PHE A 459 15.68 -6.19 -7.92
C PHE A 459 14.51 -5.39 -8.53
N VAL A 460 14.35 -4.12 -8.13
CA VAL A 460 13.29 -3.23 -8.60
C VAL A 460 13.33 -3.11 -10.13
N LEU A 461 14.52 -2.86 -10.68
CA LEU A 461 14.75 -2.77 -12.11
C LEU A 461 14.34 -4.05 -12.85
N ALA A 462 14.80 -5.21 -12.37
CA ALA A 462 14.49 -6.48 -13.00
C ALA A 462 13.01 -6.84 -12.89
N LEU A 463 12.35 -6.55 -11.76
CA LEU A 463 10.93 -6.78 -11.57
C LEU A 463 10.10 -5.92 -12.54
N TYR A 464 10.43 -4.63 -12.63
CA TYR A 464 9.80 -3.69 -13.54
C TYR A 464 9.95 -4.13 -15.01
N ALA A 465 11.19 -4.39 -15.43
CA ALA A 465 11.56 -4.74 -16.80
C ALA A 465 11.06 -6.12 -17.25
N ARG A 466 10.75 -7.05 -16.32
CA ARG A 466 10.08 -8.32 -16.66
C ARG A 466 8.64 -8.13 -17.10
N ASN A 467 8.03 -7.02 -16.71
CA ASN A 467 6.65 -6.65 -17.04
C ASN A 467 5.61 -7.76 -16.78
N ASN A 468 5.74 -8.46 -15.65
CA ASN A 468 4.79 -9.49 -15.22
C ASN A 468 3.87 -8.94 -14.13
N ALA A 469 2.59 -8.74 -14.46
CA ALA A 469 1.60 -8.16 -13.57
C ALA A 469 1.44 -8.93 -12.25
N GLY A 470 1.44 -10.27 -12.29
CA GLY A 470 1.29 -11.09 -11.08
C GLY A 470 2.46 -10.93 -10.11
N ALA A 471 3.69 -10.96 -10.63
CA ALA A 471 4.88 -10.75 -9.81
C ALA A 471 4.94 -9.34 -9.21
N LYS A 472 4.54 -8.32 -9.98
CA LYS A 472 4.43 -6.93 -9.51
C LYS A 472 3.43 -6.81 -8.36
N ALA A 473 2.25 -7.41 -8.49
CA ALA A 473 1.21 -7.39 -7.45
C ALA A 473 1.64 -8.09 -6.15
N THR A 474 2.28 -9.26 -6.24
CA THR A 474 2.79 -9.96 -5.05
C THR A 474 3.84 -9.15 -4.32
N TRP A 475 4.79 -8.53 -5.05
CA TRP A 475 5.81 -7.69 -4.44
C TRP A 475 5.22 -6.41 -3.84
N ARG A 476 4.26 -5.77 -4.51
CA ARG A 476 3.52 -4.60 -4.01
C ARG A 476 2.98 -4.86 -2.61
N HIS A 477 2.23 -5.95 -2.43
CA HIS A 477 1.66 -6.30 -1.13
C HIS A 477 2.74 -6.55 -0.09
N SER A 478 3.80 -7.31 -0.44
CA SER A 478 4.91 -7.58 0.47
C SER A 478 5.64 -6.32 0.93
N VAL A 479 5.86 -5.35 0.04
CA VAL A 479 6.54 -4.09 0.38
C VAL A 479 5.66 -3.17 1.21
N ARG A 480 4.37 -3.05 0.88
CA ARG A 480 3.42 -2.27 1.68
C ARG A 480 3.33 -2.81 3.11
N ASP A 481 3.26 -4.13 3.29
CA ASP A 481 3.30 -4.78 4.61
C ASP A 481 4.63 -4.52 5.35
N LYS A 482 5.78 -4.62 4.67
CA LYS A 482 7.09 -4.28 5.27
C LYS A 482 7.14 -2.82 5.74
N PHE A 483 6.66 -1.88 4.95
CA PHE A 483 6.62 -0.46 5.34
C PHE A 483 5.66 -0.22 6.51
N ARG A 484 4.47 -0.82 6.49
CA ARG A 484 3.52 -0.76 7.61
C ARG A 484 4.16 -1.26 8.91
N ARG A 485 4.73 -2.46 8.90
CA ARG A 485 5.38 -3.05 10.09
C ARG A 485 6.54 -2.22 10.60
N ALA A 486 7.37 -1.70 9.72
CA ALA A 486 8.51 -0.88 10.13
C ALA A 486 8.06 0.44 10.80
N VAL A 487 6.95 1.05 10.35
CA VAL A 487 6.36 2.20 11.05
C VAL A 487 5.76 1.79 12.38
N GLN A 488 5.06 0.64 12.45
CA GLN A 488 4.56 0.09 13.72
C GLN A 488 5.69 -0.17 14.72
N ASP A 489 6.83 -0.69 14.28
CA ASP A 489 7.99 -0.91 15.14
C ASP A 489 8.59 0.41 15.65
N MET A 490 8.68 1.43 14.79
CA MET A 490 9.07 2.78 15.22
C MET A 490 8.11 3.34 16.28
N LEU A 491 6.81 3.13 16.11
CA LEU A 491 5.79 3.55 17.07
C LEU A 491 5.96 2.81 18.41
N LYS A 492 6.12 1.49 18.39
CA LYS A 492 6.36 0.65 19.58
C LYS A 492 7.65 1.05 20.29
N GLU A 493 8.68 1.47 19.57
CA GLU A 493 9.93 1.95 20.18
C GLU A 493 9.71 3.26 20.95
N LYS A 494 9.01 4.23 20.34
CA LYS A 494 8.90 5.60 20.85
C LYS A 494 7.72 5.86 21.80
N PHE A 495 6.64 5.10 21.67
CA PHE A 495 5.38 5.34 22.38
C PHE A 495 4.93 4.13 23.20
N GLU A 496 4.21 4.40 24.27
CA GLU A 496 3.40 3.44 25.01
C GLU A 496 1.93 3.66 24.65
N PHE A 497 1.22 2.57 24.39
CA PHE A 497 -0.19 2.60 24.01
C PHE A 497 -1.06 2.06 25.15
N TYR A 498 -2.19 2.75 25.37
CA TYR A 498 -3.22 2.37 26.31
C TYR A 498 -4.58 2.46 25.62
N ALA A 499 -5.53 1.63 26.04
CA ALA A 499 -6.93 1.82 25.71
C ALA A 499 -7.67 2.48 26.87
N LEU A 500 -8.61 3.35 26.52
CA LEU A 500 -9.49 4.08 27.41
C LEU A 500 -10.93 3.67 27.14
N ALA A 501 -11.67 3.41 28.21
CA ALA A 501 -13.13 3.35 28.18
C ALA A 501 -13.69 4.20 29.32
N ALA A 502 -14.62 5.11 29.03
CA ALA A 502 -15.22 5.95 30.07
C ALA A 502 -15.94 5.10 31.11
N HIS A 503 -15.93 5.55 32.37
CA HIS A 503 -16.76 4.96 33.40
C HIS A 503 -18.25 5.17 33.07
N PRO A 504 -19.17 4.30 33.56
CA PRO A 504 -20.59 4.33 33.17
C PRO A 504 -21.34 5.64 33.48
N ASP A 505 -20.80 6.46 34.39
CA ASP A 505 -21.31 7.76 34.84
C ASP A 505 -20.65 8.97 34.16
N VAL A 506 -19.62 8.77 33.34
CA VAL A 506 -18.86 9.83 32.65
C VAL A 506 -19.26 9.92 31.18
N ASN A 507 -19.48 11.15 30.69
CA ASN A 507 -19.61 11.41 29.26
C ASN A 507 -18.24 11.72 28.66
N ALA A 508 -17.71 10.80 27.84
CA ALA A 508 -16.37 10.91 27.25
C ALA A 508 -16.18 12.18 26.41
N SER A 509 -17.16 12.54 25.58
CA SER A 509 -17.09 13.72 24.71
C SER A 509 -17.03 15.02 25.52
N ALA A 510 -17.89 15.13 26.54
CA ALA A 510 -17.88 16.28 27.45
C ALA A 510 -16.54 16.38 28.21
N TYR A 511 -16.00 15.23 28.66
CA TYR A 511 -14.73 15.17 29.35
C TYR A 511 -13.56 15.64 28.46
N PHE A 512 -13.42 15.10 27.25
CA PHE A 512 -12.33 15.50 26.34
C PHE A 512 -12.41 17.00 26.00
N LYS A 513 -13.61 17.55 25.82
CA LYS A 513 -13.79 18.99 25.60
C LYS A 513 -13.38 19.84 26.81
N ALA A 514 -13.70 19.41 28.03
CA ALA A 514 -13.33 20.10 29.26
C ALA A 514 -11.82 20.01 29.56
N HIS A 515 -11.20 18.87 29.24
CA HIS A 515 -9.79 18.55 29.51
C HIS A 515 -8.94 18.50 28.23
N PHE A 516 -9.26 19.35 27.26
CA PHE A 516 -8.65 19.30 25.94
C PHE A 516 -7.14 19.59 26.00
N GLN A 517 -6.67 20.45 26.91
CA GLN A 517 -5.24 20.79 27.00
C GLN A 517 -4.38 19.58 27.38
N GLU A 518 -4.92 18.70 28.22
CA GLU A 518 -4.25 17.49 28.68
C GLU A 518 -4.31 16.35 27.65
N THR A 519 -5.41 16.25 26.90
CA THR A 519 -5.79 15.06 26.11
C THR A 519 -5.63 15.23 24.59
N LEU A 520 -5.65 16.46 24.07
CA LEU A 520 -5.55 16.76 22.64
C LEU A 520 -4.25 16.22 22.04
N GLY A 521 -4.39 15.54 20.89
CA GLY A 521 -3.28 14.92 20.17
C GLY A 521 -2.63 13.72 20.86
N LYS A 522 -3.13 13.31 22.03
CA LYS A 522 -2.72 12.07 22.73
C LYS A 522 -3.76 10.97 22.63
N THR A 523 -5.00 11.35 22.36
CA THR A 523 -6.13 10.43 22.27
C THR A 523 -6.72 10.40 20.86
N PHE A 524 -7.13 9.21 20.43
CA PHE A 524 -7.77 8.96 19.13
C PHE A 524 -8.74 7.80 19.26
N ARG A 525 -9.69 7.64 18.34
CA ARG A 525 -10.68 6.55 18.36
C ARG A 525 -10.48 5.60 17.17
N PRO A 526 -9.57 4.61 17.28
CA PRO A 526 -9.31 3.70 16.17
C PRO A 526 -10.23 2.48 16.14
N TYR A 527 -10.87 2.10 17.25
CA TYR A 527 -11.56 0.82 17.40
C TYR A 527 -12.97 0.81 16.77
N GLU A 528 -13.46 -0.37 16.39
CA GLU A 528 -14.85 -0.52 15.89
C GLU A 528 -15.87 -0.03 16.92
N ASN A 529 -15.66 -0.39 18.19
CA ASN A 529 -16.46 0.12 19.29
C ASN A 529 -16.13 1.59 19.53
N GLN A 530 -17.06 2.46 19.14
CA GLN A 530 -16.95 3.91 19.20
C GLN A 530 -16.85 4.51 20.62
N ASN A 531 -16.98 3.68 21.66
CA ASN A 531 -16.79 4.07 23.06
C ASN A 531 -15.38 3.76 23.60
N LEU A 532 -14.50 3.20 22.76
CA LEU A 532 -13.12 2.88 23.10
C LEU A 532 -12.17 3.86 22.43
N PHE A 533 -11.18 4.33 23.17
CA PHE A 533 -10.20 5.30 22.68
C PHE A 533 -8.78 4.77 22.89
N SER A 534 -7.88 5.08 21.97
CA SER A 534 -6.44 4.85 22.13
C SER A 534 -5.78 6.08 22.73
N LEU A 535 -4.89 5.86 23.69
CA LEU A 535 -4.01 6.86 24.28
C LEU A 535 -2.56 6.49 23.94
N ALA A 536 -1.85 7.39 23.26
CA ALA A 536 -0.45 7.21 22.91
C ALA A 536 0.44 8.21 23.66
N LEU A 537 1.41 7.70 24.41
CA LEU A 537 2.29 8.48 25.27
C LEU A 537 3.76 8.29 24.88
N ASP A 538 4.47 9.38 24.60
CA ASP A 538 5.89 9.38 24.23
C ASP A 538 6.73 8.98 25.47
N LYS A 539 7.54 7.93 25.32
CA LYS A 539 8.36 7.36 26.41
C LYS A 539 9.36 8.35 27.00
N SER A 540 9.67 9.42 26.29
CA SER A 540 10.58 10.47 26.73
C SER A 540 10.01 11.34 27.87
N TYR A 541 8.73 11.18 28.23
CA TYR A 541 8.02 12.02 29.22
C TYR A 541 7.38 11.19 30.36
N PRO A 542 8.14 10.36 31.10
CA PRO A 542 7.58 9.39 32.05
C PRO A 542 6.76 10.02 33.19
N GLU A 543 7.18 11.14 33.74
CA GLU A 543 6.49 11.82 34.85
C GLU A 543 5.15 12.41 34.41
N ASP A 544 5.14 13.12 33.28
CA ASP A 544 3.91 13.67 32.69
C ASP A 544 2.93 12.54 32.31
N ASN A 545 3.45 11.44 31.77
CA ASN A 545 2.66 10.26 31.42
C ASN A 545 2.05 9.60 32.64
N LYS A 546 2.78 9.51 33.76
CA LYS A 546 2.27 8.99 35.02
C LYS A 546 1.16 9.87 35.59
N ARG A 547 1.36 11.20 35.60
CA ARG A 547 0.35 12.16 36.03
C ARG A 547 -0.94 12.07 35.20
N LEU A 548 -0.81 12.03 33.87
CA LEU A 548 -1.96 11.96 32.99
C LEU A 548 -2.73 10.64 33.13
N ARG A 549 -2.03 9.50 33.24
CA ARG A 549 -2.69 8.20 33.47
C ARG A 549 -3.44 8.16 34.79
N ALA A 550 -2.89 8.76 35.85
CA ALA A 550 -3.57 8.85 37.13
C ALA A 550 -4.86 9.68 37.02
N LEU A 551 -4.79 10.86 36.39
CA LEU A 551 -5.94 11.73 36.15
C LEU A 551 -7.03 11.03 35.31
N LEU A 552 -6.64 10.40 34.19
CA LEU A 552 -7.58 9.66 33.35
C LEU A 552 -8.18 8.46 34.11
N GLY A 553 -7.41 7.80 34.99
CA GLY A 553 -7.87 6.67 35.79
C GLY A 553 -9.01 6.97 36.77
N GLU A 554 -9.26 8.25 37.08
CA GLU A 554 -10.39 8.69 37.92
C GLU A 554 -11.72 8.66 37.16
N ASN A 555 -11.69 8.79 35.84
CA ASN A 555 -12.86 8.93 34.97
C ASN A 555 -12.96 7.84 33.88
N PHE A 556 -11.88 7.09 33.65
CA PHE A 556 -11.76 6.06 32.62
C PHE A 556 -11.10 4.79 33.17
N TYR A 557 -11.50 3.65 32.60
CA TYR A 557 -10.71 2.43 32.62
C TYR A 557 -9.52 2.62 31.69
N VAL A 558 -8.30 2.49 32.20
CA VAL A 558 -7.05 2.68 31.46
C VAL A 558 -6.26 1.39 31.49
N VAL A 559 -6.05 0.78 30.33
CA VAL A 559 -5.41 -0.53 30.20
C VAL A 559 -4.25 -0.45 29.20
N PRO A 560 -3.05 -1.00 29.50
CA PRO A 560 -1.95 -1.04 28.54
C PRO A 560 -2.26 -2.00 27.39
N VAL A 561 -1.94 -1.60 26.17
CA VAL A 561 -2.26 -2.35 24.95
C VAL A 561 -1.03 -2.40 24.04
N GLU A 562 -0.81 -3.55 23.41
CA GLU A 562 0.19 -3.67 22.35
C GLU A 562 -0.43 -3.20 21.03
N LEU A 563 0.32 -2.38 20.28
CA LEU A 563 -0.10 -1.89 18.96
C LEU A 563 -0.51 -3.05 18.05
N GLY A 564 -1.67 -2.93 17.39
CA GLY A 564 -2.25 -3.96 16.53
C GLY A 564 -3.33 -4.82 17.21
N LYS A 565 -3.42 -4.84 18.55
CA LYS A 565 -4.37 -5.69 19.29
C LYS A 565 -5.67 -4.97 19.68
N ASP A 566 -6.76 -5.74 19.70
CA ASP A 566 -8.05 -5.31 20.24
C ASP A 566 -8.03 -5.32 21.79
N PRO A 567 -8.33 -4.19 22.46
CA PRO A 567 -8.34 -4.07 23.92
C PRO A 567 -9.60 -4.60 24.62
N THR A 568 -10.63 -5.03 23.87
CA THR A 568 -11.97 -5.34 24.42
C THR A 568 -11.92 -6.31 25.60
N VAL A 569 -11.19 -7.42 25.47
CA VAL A 569 -11.10 -8.44 26.54
C VAL A 569 -10.45 -7.90 27.81
N GLN A 570 -9.40 -7.09 27.67
CA GLN A 570 -8.64 -6.56 28.80
C GLN A 570 -9.44 -5.47 29.53
N LEU A 571 -10.17 -4.63 28.78
CA LEU A 571 -11.08 -3.64 29.33
C LEU A 571 -12.26 -4.28 30.06
N GLU A 572 -12.84 -5.36 29.54
CA GLU A 572 -13.91 -6.09 30.24
C GLU A 572 -13.44 -6.72 31.55
N LYS A 573 -12.18 -7.15 31.61
CA LYS A 573 -11.57 -7.61 32.86
C LYS A 573 -11.42 -6.45 33.85
N GLU A 574 -10.88 -5.32 33.41
CA GLU A 574 -10.69 -4.13 34.26
C GLU A 574 -12.02 -3.59 34.80
N ARG A 575 -13.08 -3.61 33.97
CA ARG A 575 -14.45 -3.26 34.38
C ARG A 575 -14.96 -4.14 35.52
N LYS A 576 -14.74 -5.46 35.42
CA LYS A 576 -15.13 -6.41 36.46
C LYS A 576 -14.32 -6.24 37.74
N ASP A 577 -13.02 -5.97 37.62
CA ASP A 577 -12.11 -5.84 38.76
C ASP A 577 -12.39 -4.55 39.56
N LYS A 578 -12.71 -3.43 38.90
CA LYS A 578 -13.03 -2.16 39.56
C LYS A 578 -14.47 -2.07 40.08
N GLY A 579 -15.43 -2.77 39.47
CA GLY A 579 -16.83 -2.76 39.91
C GLY A 579 -17.50 -1.39 39.81
N ILE A 580 -18.25 -0.99 40.85
CA ILE A 580 -18.97 0.29 40.89
C ILE A 580 -17.97 1.43 41.11
N VAL A 581 -17.95 2.39 40.19
CA VAL A 581 -17.07 3.57 40.26
C VAL A 581 -17.91 4.84 40.39
N ASN A 582 -17.46 5.77 41.23
CA ASN A 582 -17.98 7.13 41.29
C ASN A 582 -16.90 8.08 40.78
N SER A 583 -17.15 8.72 39.65
CA SER A 583 -16.16 9.58 38.99
C SER A 583 -16.33 11.05 39.36
N PRO A 584 -15.22 11.81 39.54
CA PRO A 584 -15.27 13.25 39.80
C PRO A 584 -16.09 14.03 38.75
N ASP A 585 -15.88 13.68 37.47
CA ASP A 585 -16.56 14.29 36.32
C ASP A 585 -17.82 13.50 35.89
N GLY A 586 -18.27 12.57 36.73
CA GLY A 586 -19.51 11.85 36.50
C GLY A 586 -20.75 12.75 36.66
N MET A 587 -21.88 12.28 36.14
CA MET A 587 -23.22 12.87 36.35
C MET A 587 -23.63 12.98 37.85
N GLY A 588 -22.79 12.61 38.82
CA GLY A 588 -23.13 12.70 40.24
C GLY A 588 -24.38 11.88 40.59
N LYS A 589 -25.00 12.20 41.74
CA LYS A 589 -26.15 11.44 42.25
C LYS A 589 -27.46 12.18 42.07
N PHE A 590 -28.52 11.41 41.95
CA PHE A 590 -29.90 11.84 41.79
C PHE A 590 -30.62 11.74 43.13
N LEU A 591 -31.10 12.87 43.65
CA LEU A 591 -31.99 12.91 44.80
C LEU A 591 -33.43 12.74 44.30
N THR A 592 -34.06 11.63 44.67
CA THR A 592 -35.45 11.38 44.30
C THR A 592 -36.41 12.21 45.15
N CYS A 593 -37.42 12.81 44.53
CA CYS A 593 -38.48 13.49 45.25
C CYS A 593 -39.85 12.98 44.78
N LEU A 594 -40.79 12.85 45.71
CA LEU A 594 -42.16 12.49 45.35
C LEU A 594 -42.94 13.78 45.19
N VAL A 595 -43.56 14.00 44.03
CA VAL A 595 -44.37 15.20 43.80
C VAL A 595 -45.84 14.78 43.79
N ARG A 596 -46.57 15.14 44.85
CA ARG A 596 -48.00 14.80 44.96
C ARG A 596 -48.89 15.98 44.59
N LYS A 597 -50.09 15.65 44.07
CA LYS A 597 -51.16 16.63 43.82
C LYS A 597 -51.50 17.44 45.08
N GLU A 598 -51.39 16.90 46.30
CA GLU A 598 -51.81 17.60 47.54
C GLU A 598 -50.69 18.31 48.33
N GLU A 599 -49.58 18.71 47.70
CA GLU A 599 -48.45 19.31 48.45
C GLU A 599 -48.70 20.73 48.99
N THR A 600 -48.21 20.99 50.20
CA THR A 600 -48.23 22.29 50.87
C THR A 600 -47.03 23.15 50.45
N GLY A 601 -47.29 24.26 49.74
CA GLY A 601 -46.27 25.23 49.31
C GLY A 601 -45.69 26.02 50.48
N GLU A 602 -44.66 26.86 50.21
CA GLU A 602 -43.79 27.52 51.21
C GLU A 602 -44.52 28.21 52.38
N ASP A 603 -45.72 28.74 52.12
CA ASP A 603 -46.57 29.46 53.08
C ASP A 603 -47.46 28.58 53.97
N GLY A 604 -47.33 27.25 53.91
CA GLY A 604 -48.16 26.31 54.68
C GLY A 604 -49.60 26.15 54.16
N ARG A 605 -49.94 26.76 53.03
CA ARG A 605 -51.23 26.59 52.33
C ARG A 605 -51.19 25.34 51.45
N LYS A 606 -52.30 24.59 51.39
CA LYS A 606 -52.49 23.48 50.44
C LYS A 606 -52.42 24.04 49.01
N ASN A 607 -51.28 23.90 48.34
CA ASN A 607 -51.08 24.36 46.97
C ASN A 607 -51.29 23.18 46.02
N VAL A 608 -52.51 22.65 46.02
CA VAL A 608 -52.88 21.39 45.34
C VAL A 608 -52.70 21.44 43.81
N ALA A 609 -52.35 22.60 43.24
CA ALA A 609 -52.20 22.79 41.81
C ALA A 609 -50.82 23.32 41.38
N LYS A 610 -50.18 24.23 42.13
CA LYS A 610 -49.06 25.00 41.53
C LYS A 610 -47.78 24.19 41.33
N LEU A 611 -47.25 23.52 42.35
CA LEU A 611 -45.94 22.85 42.24
C LEU A 611 -46.03 21.54 41.43
N TYR A 612 -47.07 20.73 41.65
CA TYR A 612 -47.31 19.53 40.87
C TYR A 612 -47.47 19.86 39.37
N GLN A 613 -48.21 20.91 39.01
CA GLN A 613 -48.41 21.30 37.62
C GLN A 613 -47.12 21.85 36.99
N LEU A 614 -46.29 22.58 37.74
CA LEU A 614 -44.96 23.00 37.28
C LEU A 614 -44.07 21.78 36.97
N PHE A 615 -44.01 20.79 37.85
CA PHE A 615 -43.23 19.57 37.59
C PHE A 615 -43.81 18.75 36.43
N TYR A 616 -45.14 18.61 36.35
CA TYR A 616 -45.83 17.86 35.29
C TYR A 616 -45.66 18.49 33.91
N ASN A 617 -45.62 19.82 33.83
CA ASN A 617 -45.42 20.58 32.59
C ASN A 617 -43.95 20.85 32.27
N HIS A 618 -43.01 20.37 33.09
CA HIS A 618 -41.57 20.63 32.96
C HIS A 618 -41.15 22.11 33.15
N GLU A 619 -41.91 22.87 33.92
CA GLU A 619 -41.77 24.32 34.17
C GLU A 619 -41.29 24.63 35.60
N ALA A 620 -40.73 23.66 36.33
CA ALA A 620 -40.37 23.85 37.74
C ALA A 620 -39.05 24.63 37.96
N GLU A 621 -38.37 25.06 36.89
CA GLU A 621 -37.16 25.87 36.96
C GLU A 621 -37.37 27.15 37.78
N GLY A 622 -36.45 27.44 38.70
CA GLY A 622 -36.52 28.56 39.63
C GLY A 622 -37.46 28.37 40.82
N ALA A 623 -38.31 27.33 40.83
CA ALA A 623 -39.16 27.01 41.97
C ALA A 623 -38.36 26.37 43.13
N THR A 624 -38.97 26.34 44.32
CA THR A 624 -38.38 25.69 45.51
C THR A 624 -39.22 24.49 45.93
N TYR A 625 -38.60 23.31 45.90
CA TYR A 625 -39.18 22.09 46.45
C TYR A 625 -38.77 21.93 47.92
N VAL A 626 -39.73 21.58 48.79
CA VAL A 626 -39.49 21.41 50.23
C VAL A 626 -39.65 19.94 50.62
N MET A 627 -38.52 19.27 50.85
CA MET A 627 -38.48 17.88 51.27
C MET A 627 -38.69 17.77 52.78
N LEU A 628 -39.79 17.14 53.19
CA LEU A 628 -40.13 16.96 54.60
C LEU A 628 -39.36 15.80 55.25
N ASN A 629 -39.06 14.72 54.55
CA ASN A 629 -38.33 13.59 55.12
C ASN A 629 -36.90 13.62 54.59
N MET A 630 -35.92 13.64 55.49
CA MET A 630 -34.51 13.62 55.08
C MET A 630 -34.20 12.37 54.27
N PRO A 631 -33.43 12.50 53.17
CA PRO A 631 -33.06 11.36 52.37
C PRO A 631 -32.03 10.48 53.09
N GLY A 632 -32.03 9.20 52.75
CA GLY A 632 -30.96 8.28 53.17
C GLY A 632 -29.73 8.45 52.28
N GLY A 633 -28.60 8.86 52.86
CA GLY A 633 -27.31 9.06 52.16
C GLY A 633 -26.71 10.44 52.37
N ASP A 634 -25.59 10.72 51.70
CA ASP A 634 -24.93 12.02 51.73
C ASP A 634 -25.55 12.99 50.70
N ILE A 635 -26.26 14.00 51.21
CA ILE A 635 -26.97 15.00 50.41
C ILE A 635 -26.00 15.89 49.62
N SER A 636 -24.76 16.06 50.08
CA SER A 636 -23.77 16.90 49.41
C SER A 636 -23.36 16.36 48.03
N GLU A 637 -23.59 15.06 47.78
CA GLU A 637 -23.27 14.40 46.52
C GLU A 637 -24.42 14.45 45.49
N ALA A 638 -25.60 14.94 45.89
CA ALA A 638 -26.76 15.05 45.01
C ALA A 638 -26.64 16.29 44.11
N LYS A 639 -26.42 16.07 42.81
CA LYS A 639 -26.35 17.13 41.79
C LYS A 639 -27.70 17.38 41.12
N TYR A 640 -28.54 16.35 41.02
CA TYR A 640 -29.79 16.39 40.29
C TYR A 640 -30.98 15.99 41.15
N LEU A 641 -32.13 16.62 40.91
CA LEU A 641 -33.41 16.30 41.52
C LEU A 641 -34.23 15.46 40.54
N LEU A 642 -34.63 14.26 40.96
CA LEU A 642 -35.38 13.31 40.14
C LEU A 642 -36.84 13.22 40.64
N PRO A 643 -37.80 13.90 39.99
CA PRO A 643 -39.20 13.88 40.41
C PRO A 643 -39.89 12.57 40.04
N LEU A 644 -40.60 12.00 41.01
CA LEU A 644 -41.53 10.89 40.86
C LEU A 644 -42.94 11.49 40.85
N ILE A 645 -43.56 11.52 39.66
CA ILE A 645 -44.87 12.12 39.43
C ILE A 645 -45.81 11.03 38.93
N ASP A 646 -46.90 10.76 39.64
CA ASP A 646 -47.88 9.71 39.29
C ASP A 646 -47.22 8.36 38.94
N ASN A 647 -46.29 7.92 39.80
CA ASN A 647 -45.48 6.71 39.59
C ASN A 647 -44.72 6.70 38.26
N THR A 648 -44.29 7.87 37.80
CA THR A 648 -43.51 8.04 36.57
C THR A 648 -42.27 8.87 36.84
N ILE A 649 -41.20 8.57 36.12
CA ILE A 649 -40.01 9.42 35.97
C ILE A 649 -39.82 9.69 34.47
N ASP A 650 -39.78 10.94 34.05
CA ASP A 650 -39.65 11.35 32.64
C ASP A 650 -38.51 12.35 32.39
N GLY A 651 -37.88 12.87 33.44
CA GLY A 651 -36.76 13.79 33.38
C GLY A 651 -36.21 14.08 34.77
N TYR A 652 -35.17 14.92 34.83
CA TYR A 652 -34.57 15.39 36.07
C TYR A 652 -34.26 16.88 35.99
N TYR A 653 -34.01 17.51 37.13
CA TYR A 653 -33.67 18.93 37.22
C TYR A 653 -32.31 19.11 37.87
N ASP A 654 -31.62 20.20 37.53
CA ASP A 654 -30.44 20.65 38.27
C ASP A 654 -30.83 21.06 39.70
N ILE A 655 -29.95 20.78 40.66
CA ILE A 655 -30.05 21.34 42.01
C ILE A 655 -29.16 22.59 42.09
N GLU A 656 -29.77 23.78 42.07
CA GLU A 656 -29.01 25.04 42.18
C GLU A 656 -28.51 25.28 43.60
N ARG A 657 -29.34 24.97 44.59
CA ARG A 657 -29.02 25.20 45.99
C ARG A 657 -29.83 24.30 46.91
N ILE A 658 -29.12 23.70 47.87
CA ILE A 658 -29.72 23.00 49.01
C ILE A 658 -29.55 23.88 50.26
N SER A 659 -30.63 24.07 51.02
CA SER A 659 -30.60 24.78 52.30
C SER A 659 -31.49 24.11 53.33
N PHE A 660 -31.17 24.25 54.60
CA PHE A 660 -31.99 23.73 55.69
C PHE A 660 -33.06 24.75 56.10
N GLY A 661 -34.28 24.26 56.34
CA GLY A 661 -35.39 25.05 56.88
C GLY A 661 -36.18 24.27 57.91
N THR A 662 -37.18 24.88 58.53
CA THR A 662 -38.07 24.22 59.49
C THR A 662 -39.53 24.40 59.09
N ARG A 663 -40.36 23.39 59.36
CA ARG A 663 -41.81 23.40 59.12
C ARG A 663 -42.59 22.66 60.19
N THR A 664 -43.88 22.96 60.31
CA THR A 664 -44.78 22.14 61.13
C THR A 664 -45.19 20.90 60.32
N LYS A 665 -44.81 19.71 60.79
CA LYS A 665 -45.18 18.43 60.16
C LYS A 665 -46.44 17.89 60.82
N VAL A 666 -47.49 17.66 60.04
CA VAL A 666 -48.72 17.00 60.51
C VAL A 666 -48.60 15.50 60.28
N MET A 667 -48.73 14.71 61.34
CA MET A 667 -48.71 13.24 61.30
C MET A 667 -50.07 12.68 60.89
N LYS A 668 -50.09 11.40 60.48
CA LYS A 668 -51.31 10.72 59.99
C LYS A 668 -52.42 10.60 61.06
N ASP A 669 -52.06 10.73 62.33
CA ASP A 669 -52.94 10.73 63.50
C ASP A 669 -53.43 12.15 63.88
N GLY A 670 -53.08 13.17 63.11
CA GLY A 670 -53.45 14.57 63.36
C GLY A 670 -52.54 15.33 64.33
N GLN A 671 -51.51 14.70 64.90
CA GLN A 671 -50.53 15.40 65.73
C GLN A 671 -49.64 16.31 64.89
N SER A 672 -49.39 17.54 65.36
CA SER A 672 -48.53 18.51 64.69
C SER A 672 -47.20 18.65 65.42
N ILE A 673 -46.10 18.41 64.71
CA ILE A 673 -44.74 18.57 65.21
C ILE A 673 -44.21 19.92 64.70
N PRO A 674 -44.12 20.97 65.54
CA PRO A 674 -43.52 22.25 65.15
C PRO A 674 -42.00 22.12 64.99
N ASN A 675 -41.40 23.01 64.20
CA ASN A 675 -39.95 23.06 63.95
C ASN A 675 -39.32 21.78 63.37
N TYR A 676 -40.10 20.99 62.62
CA TYR A 676 -39.58 19.82 61.94
C TYR A 676 -38.53 20.22 60.89
N PRO A 677 -37.33 19.62 60.88
CA PRO A 677 -36.29 19.97 59.94
C PRO A 677 -36.70 19.55 58.52
N THR A 678 -36.41 20.41 57.55
CA THR A 678 -36.75 20.24 56.13
C THR A 678 -35.59 20.62 55.24
N LEU A 679 -35.51 19.99 54.07
CA LEU A 679 -34.59 20.37 53.01
C LEU A 679 -35.31 21.28 52.02
N ARG A 680 -34.78 22.47 51.78
CA ARG A 680 -35.26 23.40 50.74
C ARG A 680 -34.32 23.31 49.54
N ILE A 681 -34.85 22.87 48.41
CA ILE A 681 -34.12 22.63 47.17
C ILE A 681 -34.57 23.66 46.15
N LYS A 682 -33.66 24.52 45.70
CA LYS A 682 -33.90 25.43 44.57
C LYS A 682 -33.65 24.66 43.27
N ILE A 683 -34.67 24.65 42.41
CA ILE A 683 -34.71 23.86 41.18
C ILE A 683 -34.08 24.69 40.05
N GLY A 684 -33.16 24.08 39.29
CA GLY A 684 -32.54 24.66 38.10
C GLY A 684 -33.17 24.14 36.81
N ALA A 685 -32.37 24.03 35.74
CA ALA A 685 -32.84 23.64 34.42
C ALA A 685 -33.37 22.20 34.38
N TYR A 686 -34.37 21.97 33.53
CA TYR A 686 -34.94 20.64 33.28
C TYR A 686 -34.19 19.91 32.16
N HIS A 687 -33.95 18.61 32.36
CA HIS A 687 -33.36 17.70 31.39
C HIS A 687 -34.31 16.51 31.15
N PRO A 688 -34.86 16.35 29.94
CA PRO A 688 -35.72 15.22 29.62
C PRO A 688 -34.90 13.92 29.58
N LEU A 689 -35.48 12.82 30.05
CA LEU A 689 -34.94 11.49 29.79
C LEU A 689 -35.41 10.99 28.42
N GLU A 690 -34.59 10.18 27.75
CA GLU A 690 -34.92 9.61 26.44
C GLU A 690 -36.23 8.80 26.45
N ARG A 691 -36.60 8.24 27.61
CA ARG A 691 -37.81 7.43 27.79
C ARG A 691 -38.49 7.72 29.11
N ARG A 692 -39.82 7.75 29.07
CA ARG A 692 -40.70 7.84 30.25
C ARG A 692 -40.77 6.49 30.97
N CYS A 693 -40.37 6.46 32.24
CA CYS A 693 -40.30 5.24 33.05
C CYS A 693 -41.49 5.14 34.00
N THR A 694 -42.37 4.17 33.77
CA THR A 694 -43.60 3.95 34.57
C THR A 694 -43.56 2.66 35.39
N GLU A 695 -42.81 1.64 34.97
CA GLU A 695 -42.82 0.33 35.61
C GLU A 695 -41.92 0.30 36.86
N GLY A 696 -42.41 -0.32 37.92
CA GLY A 696 -41.65 -0.51 39.17
C GLY A 696 -41.43 0.76 40.01
N ILE A 697 -41.82 1.94 39.51
CA ILE A 697 -41.77 3.20 40.27
C ILE A 697 -42.86 3.18 41.34
N VAL A 698 -42.44 3.32 42.60
CA VAL A 698 -43.35 3.33 43.75
C VAL A 698 -43.03 4.49 44.68
N PRO A 699 -44.02 5.09 45.38
CA PRO A 699 -43.80 6.27 46.22
C PRO A 699 -42.74 6.12 47.32
N ARG A 700 -42.44 4.88 47.75
CA ARG A 700 -41.39 4.58 48.75
C ARG A 700 -39.96 4.80 48.25
N MET A 701 -39.77 4.97 46.94
CA MET A 701 -38.49 5.26 46.29
C MET A 701 -38.06 6.72 46.42
N ALA A 702 -38.93 7.59 46.92
CA ALA A 702 -38.63 9.00 47.12
C ALA A 702 -37.78 9.27 48.37
N ASN A 703 -37.09 10.41 48.36
CA ASN A 703 -36.11 10.81 49.37
C ASN A 703 -34.98 9.77 49.48
N GLN A 704 -34.46 9.33 48.33
CA GLN A 704 -33.30 8.47 48.22
C GLN A 704 -32.28 9.13 47.30
N ILE A 705 -31.01 8.78 47.50
CA ILE A 705 -29.92 9.25 46.65
C ILE A 705 -29.46 8.07 45.81
N TRP A 706 -29.66 8.18 44.50
CA TRP A 706 -29.36 7.12 43.53
C TRP A 706 -28.18 7.51 42.64
N THR A 707 -27.35 6.53 42.30
CA THR A 707 -26.34 6.69 41.26
C THR A 707 -26.96 6.49 39.88
N LEU A 708 -26.31 7.00 38.83
CA LEU A 708 -26.74 6.72 37.46
C LEU A 708 -26.77 5.22 37.16
N GLN A 709 -25.84 4.45 37.72
CA GLN A 709 -25.81 2.99 37.56
C GLN A 709 -27.04 2.32 38.18
N TYR A 710 -27.46 2.73 39.39
CA TYR A 710 -28.69 2.22 40.01
C TYR A 710 -29.92 2.49 39.15
N LEU A 711 -30.01 3.71 38.58
CA LEU A 711 -31.07 4.05 37.63
C LEU A 711 -31.04 3.15 36.40
N LYS A 712 -29.87 2.94 35.78
CA LYS A 712 -29.73 2.06 34.62
C LYS A 712 -30.17 0.63 34.94
N GLU A 713 -29.67 0.03 36.02
CA GLU A 713 -29.90 -1.38 36.35
C GLU A 713 -31.33 -1.67 36.85
N HIS A 714 -31.91 -0.78 37.66
CA HIS A 714 -33.17 -1.08 38.35
C HIS A 714 -34.38 -0.34 37.84
N ILE A 715 -34.19 0.75 37.09
CA ILE A 715 -35.27 1.62 36.61
C ILE A 715 -35.34 1.62 35.09
N PHE A 716 -34.23 1.87 34.39
CA PHE A 716 -34.21 1.95 32.92
C PHE A 716 -34.22 0.56 32.25
N ASN A 717 -33.43 -0.40 32.74
CA ASN A 717 -33.33 -1.74 32.15
C ASN A 717 -34.53 -2.65 32.44
N LYS A 718 -35.38 -2.37 33.43
CA LYS A 718 -36.58 -3.20 33.69
C LYS A 718 -37.65 -3.08 32.60
N ASN A 719 -37.60 -2.01 31.80
CA ASN A 719 -38.49 -1.83 30.65
C ASN A 719 -38.02 -2.60 29.38
N SER A 720 -36.94 -3.38 29.42
CA SER A 720 -36.42 -4.09 28.23
C SER A 720 -37.12 -5.41 27.89
N THR A 721 -38.20 -5.79 28.59
CA THR A 721 -38.89 -7.06 28.27
C THR A 721 -39.91 -6.96 27.14
N TYR A 722 -40.15 -5.79 26.54
CA TYR A 722 -40.96 -5.68 25.33
C TYR A 722 -40.54 -4.48 24.47
N THR A 723 -39.68 -4.72 23.48
CA THR A 723 -39.65 -3.91 22.26
C THR A 723 -39.94 -4.85 21.09
N THR A 724 -41.10 -4.60 20.49
CA THR A 724 -41.58 -5.18 19.23
C THR A 724 -40.59 -4.90 18.11
N ASP A 725 -39.89 -5.94 17.67
CA ASP A 725 -39.78 -6.39 16.28
C ASP A 725 -38.66 -7.43 16.20
N GLU A 726 -39.03 -8.71 16.26
CA GLU A 726 -38.35 -9.82 15.58
C GLU A 726 -39.29 -11.04 15.58
N ASP A 727 -39.74 -11.36 14.37
CA ASP A 727 -40.25 -12.64 13.86
C ASP A 727 -41.32 -13.45 14.61
N VAL A 728 -42.46 -13.55 13.91
CA VAL A 728 -43.50 -14.56 14.08
C VAL A 728 -42.89 -15.96 13.92
N HIS A 729 -42.53 -16.58 15.04
CA HIS A 729 -42.50 -18.04 15.15
C HIS A 729 -43.67 -18.48 16.04
N PHE A 730 -44.76 -18.92 15.39
CA PHE A 730 -45.83 -19.65 16.03
C PHE A 730 -45.29 -20.97 16.61
N ALA A 731 -44.96 -20.99 17.90
CA ALA A 731 -44.88 -22.22 18.67
C ALA A 731 -46.29 -22.47 19.26
N ARG A 732 -47.03 -23.40 18.66
CA ARG A 732 -48.31 -23.89 19.19
C ARG A 732 -48.08 -24.55 20.55
N GLU A 733 -48.87 -24.16 21.55
CA GLU A 733 -48.99 -24.91 22.81
C GLU A 733 -49.67 -26.28 22.57
N PRO A 734 -49.35 -27.29 23.40
CA PRO A 734 -49.79 -28.65 23.19
C PRO A 734 -51.16 -28.89 23.82
N GLU A 735 -52.19 -29.10 22.99
CA GLU A 735 -53.42 -29.74 23.46
C GLU A 735 -53.36 -31.24 23.16
N THR A 736 -53.45 -32.01 24.24
CA THR A 736 -53.56 -33.46 24.29
C THR A 736 -54.69 -34.00 23.43
N SER A 737 -54.45 -35.09 22.70
CA SER A 737 -55.52 -36.03 22.33
C SER A 737 -55.06 -37.48 22.47
N TYR A 738 -55.87 -38.24 23.19
CA TYR A 738 -55.87 -39.69 23.24
C TYR A 738 -56.30 -40.26 21.89
N GLY A 739 -55.52 -41.22 21.37
CA GLY A 739 -56.01 -42.48 20.78
C GLY A 739 -56.87 -42.49 19.50
N LEU A 740 -56.34 -43.25 18.54
CA LEU A 740 -56.99 -44.18 17.58
C LEU A 740 -57.30 -43.74 16.13
N LYS A 741 -56.61 -44.50 15.25
CA LYS A 741 -57.02 -45.15 13.99
C LYS A 741 -57.14 -44.37 12.67
N GLU A 742 -56.34 -44.86 11.70
CA GLU A 742 -56.65 -45.25 10.29
C GLU A 742 -57.78 -44.47 9.58
N GLN A 743 -57.64 -43.95 8.36
CA GLN A 743 -57.42 -44.67 7.10
C GLN A 743 -57.46 -43.63 5.96
N GLU A 744 -56.76 -43.93 4.85
CA GLU A 744 -57.08 -43.57 3.45
C GLU A 744 -57.18 -42.07 3.04
N GLU A 745 -56.85 -41.60 1.84
CA GLU A 745 -56.23 -42.07 0.59
C GLU A 745 -56.31 -40.85 -0.37
N TRP A 746 -55.60 -40.90 -1.50
CA TRP A 746 -55.75 -40.07 -2.73
C TRP A 746 -55.04 -38.70 -2.88
N ASP A 747 -53.99 -38.79 -3.70
CA ASP A 747 -53.84 -38.12 -5.00
C ASP A 747 -53.48 -36.63 -5.14
N CYS A 748 -52.22 -36.47 -5.58
CA CYS A 748 -51.80 -35.98 -6.89
C CYS A 748 -51.92 -34.50 -7.30
N ILE A 749 -50.91 -34.18 -8.12
CA ILE A 749 -50.81 -33.19 -9.20
C ILE A 749 -50.06 -31.89 -8.86
N GLU A 750 -48.77 -31.95 -9.20
CA GLU A 750 -48.02 -31.06 -10.12
C GLU A 750 -48.45 -29.59 -10.27
N GLY A 751 -47.43 -28.72 -10.33
CA GLY A 751 -47.45 -27.64 -11.30
C GLY A 751 -46.62 -26.41 -10.96
N LEU A 752 -45.40 -26.38 -11.54
CA LEU A 752 -44.50 -25.25 -11.82
C LEU A 752 -43.59 -24.74 -10.70
#